data_AF-A0A3N5LH49-F1
#
_entry.id   AF-A0A3N5LH49-F1
#
_cell.length_a   1.000
_cell.length_b   1.000
_cell.length_c   1.000
_cell.angle_alpha   90.00
_cell.angle_beta   90.00
_cell.angle_gamma   90.00
#
_symmetry.space_group_name_H-M   'P 1'
#
loop_
_entity.id
_entity.type
_entity.pdbx_description
1 polymer ?
#
loop_
_entity_poly.entity_id
_entity_poly.type
_entity_poly.pdbx_seq_one_letter_code
_entity_poly.pdbx_strand_id
1 'polypeptide(L)'
;RWNPRERCWMGYERKRGKLADLNALLRGGSRERFAAVVGETAVLSNVKYVITLDTDTQLPRDSARQFVGAMEHPLNRAHYDDQKQRVCEGYGVLQPRVAVSLPGANRSRYARLFGSESGIDPYTRAVSDVYQDLFGEGSFIGKGIYEVDAFELALNGRFPENRILSHDLLEGCYARAGLLSDVQLVEEYPSRYSADVSRRHRWIRGDWQIARWLLPCVPGVDGRWRKNPLSPLSRWKIFDNLRRSLVPSALTLLMLLGWMALSPAWFWTLAALGVILVPSLITCILELLRKPADVLLGSHLAASARCAARHFSQAAFALACLPYEAFFSLDAIVRTAIRMLVTRTRLLEWSPSADPDLDKRTSLVASCRLMWIGPLLATAAGVFLALSRPPAALAAAVPILGLWFASPAIVWWISRPLGRREARLTAEQAVFLRRLSRKTWAFFEAFVGPEDHWLPPDNFQEHPVEVIGHRTSPTNMGLALLANLSAYDFGYIPAGKLIERTGNALDTMESLERYKGHFYNWYDTESLKPLLPAYVSSVDSGNLAGLLLTLRPGLLELPDQRILAPRLFDGLDDALGILVEAAGEAAPAELAELHRDLVSSSRPTTLDAARQYLGRLAGSAAAVVTRLKADDGSPTGWWASALARQCQEALDDLMFLAPWAVLPPMKGQVGGLAALDEIPTLRELAAFEASLLPEIEYRLLTGGNPEEDTWLAELRPSIMEASRRAQERIAAIERLAMRSSELSRMEYDFLYDRARHLLAIGYNVSEHRRDASYYDLLASEARLASFVTIAQGQLPQESWFALGRLLVAGGGDPILLSWGGSMFEYLMPLLVMPAYENTLLDQTCKAAVDRQIEYGRMRGVPWGISESGYNAVDVHLNYQYRSFGVPGLGLRRGLAEDLVIAPYASALALVVAPEEACLNLQQLADRGFEGRYGLYEAIDYTPSRQPRGQSRAVVRSFMAHHQGMSLLALAYLLLDRPMQKRFESDPLFQATMLLLQERVPKATAFFSQAAEPTEVRRISGEAETPIRVFTSPDSPIPELQLLSNGRYHVMVTNAGG
;
A
#
# COMPACT_ATOMS: atom_id res chain seq x y z
N ARG A 1 23.03 15.72 26.83
CA ARG A 1 24.10 15.55 27.85
C ARG A 1 25.25 14.73 27.27
N TRP A 2 26.49 15.16 27.51
CA TRP A 2 27.73 14.44 27.13
C TRP A 2 27.97 13.27 28.07
N ASN A 3 28.33 12.10 27.53
CA ASN A 3 28.72 10.95 28.33
C ASN A 3 30.24 10.72 28.24
N PRO A 4 31.01 10.95 29.33
CA PRO A 4 32.46 10.84 29.28
C PRO A 4 32.98 9.40 29.06
N ARG A 5 32.20 8.37 29.45
CA ARG A 5 32.58 6.96 29.26
C ARG A 5 32.35 6.46 27.84
N GLU A 6 31.43 7.09 27.13
CA GLU A 6 31.09 6.78 25.74
C GLU A 6 31.75 7.75 24.75
N ARG A 7 32.19 8.92 25.23
CA ARG A 7 32.75 10.03 24.43
C ARG A 7 31.79 10.49 23.32
N CYS A 8 30.50 10.58 23.63
CA CYS A 8 29.50 11.09 22.71
C CYS A 8 28.36 11.82 23.44
N TRP A 9 27.61 12.61 22.68
CA TRP A 9 26.35 13.21 23.13
C TRP A 9 25.21 12.22 22.88
N MET A 10 24.59 11.70 23.96
CA MET A 10 23.59 10.63 23.86
C MET A 10 22.42 10.73 24.84
N GLY A 11 22.38 11.78 25.67
CA GLY A 11 21.45 11.88 26.79
C GLY A 11 21.87 11.04 28.00
N TYR A 12 21.04 10.99 29.04
CA TYR A 12 21.27 10.10 30.18
C TYR A 12 21.00 8.65 29.74
N GLU A 13 22.01 7.78 29.77
CA GLU A 13 21.92 6.30 29.63
C GLU A 13 21.05 5.74 28.48
N ARG A 14 20.96 6.43 27.35
CA ARG A 14 20.08 6.07 26.20
C ARG A 14 18.60 5.98 26.59
N LYS A 15 17.94 4.87 26.26
CA LYS A 15 16.49 4.69 26.39
C LYS A 15 16.10 4.73 27.88
N ARG A 16 16.74 3.90 28.72
CA ARG A 16 16.55 3.90 30.18
C ARG A 16 16.55 5.29 30.80
N GLY A 17 17.68 6.00 30.67
CA GLY A 17 17.85 7.28 31.35
C GLY A 17 16.97 8.38 30.77
N LYS A 18 16.66 8.34 29.47
CA LYS A 18 15.65 9.22 28.87
C LYS A 18 14.26 8.97 29.44
N LEU A 19 13.87 7.71 29.66
CA LEU A 19 12.59 7.38 30.29
C LEU A 19 12.56 7.81 31.76
N ALA A 20 13.66 7.61 32.51
CA ALA A 20 13.75 8.10 33.88
C ALA A 20 13.68 9.64 33.99
N ASP A 21 14.38 10.36 33.09
CA ASP A 21 14.31 11.82 33.02
C ASP A 21 12.90 12.31 32.61
N LEU A 22 12.22 11.58 31.70
CA LEU A 22 10.83 11.82 31.32
C LEU A 22 9.87 11.61 32.50
N ASN A 23 9.96 10.48 33.19
CA ASN A 23 9.10 10.17 34.34
C ASN A 23 9.26 11.20 35.46
N ALA A 24 10.50 11.63 35.73
CA ALA A 24 10.76 12.70 36.68
C ALA A 24 10.14 14.05 36.24
N LEU A 25 10.14 14.36 34.93
CA LEU A 25 9.45 15.53 34.38
C LEU A 25 7.92 15.42 34.53
N LEU A 26 7.35 14.24 34.30
CA LEU A 26 5.92 13.93 34.51
C LEU A 26 5.51 14.00 35.99
N ARG A 27 6.45 14.12 36.92
CA ARG A 27 6.17 14.32 38.36
C ARG A 27 6.67 15.68 38.87
N GLY A 28 6.90 16.63 37.97
CA GLY A 28 7.22 18.03 38.29
C GLY A 28 8.69 18.32 38.55
N GLY A 29 9.59 17.34 38.39
CA GLY A 29 11.04 17.51 38.54
C GLY A 29 11.78 17.69 37.21
N SER A 30 13.12 17.68 37.28
CA SER A 30 14.03 17.40 36.16
C SER A 30 13.93 18.28 34.90
N ARG A 31 13.39 19.51 35.00
CA ARG A 31 13.35 20.46 33.87
C ARG A 31 14.74 20.82 33.36
N GLU A 32 15.72 20.86 34.27
CA GLU A 32 17.14 21.10 33.98
C GLU A 32 17.84 19.95 33.23
N ARG A 33 17.13 18.83 32.98
CA ARG A 33 17.66 17.69 32.22
C ARG A 33 17.40 17.77 30.72
N PHE A 34 16.51 18.67 30.30
CA PHE A 34 16.12 18.90 28.92
C PHE A 34 16.75 20.20 28.39
N ALA A 35 17.07 20.24 27.09
CA ALA A 35 17.65 21.44 26.47
C ALA A 35 16.63 22.58 26.33
N ALA A 36 15.37 22.23 26.08
CA ALA A 36 14.24 23.15 26.01
C ALA A 36 12.97 22.41 26.44
N VAL A 37 12.10 23.11 27.15
CA VAL A 37 10.74 22.65 27.51
C VAL A 37 9.82 23.83 27.19
N VAL A 38 8.90 23.64 26.24
CA VAL A 38 8.04 24.71 25.70
C VAL A 38 6.57 24.30 25.87
N GLY A 39 5.72 25.26 26.23
CA GLY A 39 4.27 25.05 26.39
C GLY A 39 3.82 24.80 27.83
N GLU A 40 2.52 24.51 27.98
CA GLU A 40 1.88 24.26 29.27
C GLU A 40 2.21 22.84 29.78
N THR A 41 3.09 22.75 30.78
CA THR A 41 3.57 21.46 31.31
C THR A 41 2.81 20.98 32.54
N ALA A 42 1.92 21.80 33.11
CA ALA A 42 1.15 21.42 34.30
C ALA A 42 0.27 20.18 34.03
N VAL A 43 -0.31 20.09 32.82
CA VAL A 43 -1.16 18.96 32.38
C VAL A 43 -0.39 17.64 32.37
N LEU A 44 0.94 17.67 32.16
CA LEU A 44 1.77 16.46 32.10
C LEU A 44 1.87 15.75 33.46
N SER A 45 1.64 16.46 34.58
CA SER A 45 1.64 15.85 35.91
C SER A 45 0.54 14.80 36.11
N ASN A 46 -0.53 14.88 35.32
CA ASN A 46 -1.66 13.97 35.35
C ASN A 46 -1.45 12.71 34.48
N VAL A 47 -0.31 12.60 33.78
CA VAL A 47 -0.03 11.43 32.94
C VAL A 47 0.23 10.22 33.85
N LYS A 48 -0.65 9.22 33.73
CA LYS A 48 -0.57 7.95 34.48
C LYS A 48 0.24 6.88 33.74
N TYR A 49 0.13 6.84 32.42
CA TYR A 49 0.75 5.82 31.58
C TYR A 49 1.66 6.40 30.50
N VAL A 50 2.73 5.68 30.19
CA VAL A 50 3.65 6.00 29.09
C VAL A 50 3.73 4.79 28.16
N ILE A 51 3.63 5.04 26.85
CA ILE A 51 3.85 4.03 25.81
C ILE A 51 5.25 4.22 25.22
N THR A 52 6.06 3.16 25.22
CA THR A 52 7.39 3.16 24.62
C THR A 52 7.38 2.42 23.29
N LEU A 53 7.87 3.07 22.25
CA LEU A 53 8.00 2.53 20.91
C LEU A 53 9.41 2.83 20.39
N ASP A 54 9.92 1.97 19.52
CA ASP A 54 11.14 2.28 18.76
C ASP A 54 10.78 3.00 17.46
N THR A 55 11.73 3.67 16.83
CA THR A 55 11.51 4.47 15.61
C THR A 55 10.98 3.63 14.42
N ASP A 56 11.27 2.33 14.39
CA ASP A 56 10.80 1.37 13.39
C ASP A 56 9.52 0.62 13.80
N THR A 57 8.89 1.03 14.91
CA THR A 57 7.65 0.43 15.43
C THR A 57 6.45 1.29 15.08
N GLN A 58 5.50 0.69 14.36
CA GLN A 58 4.21 1.28 14.07
C GLN A 58 3.22 0.93 15.18
N LEU A 59 2.45 1.94 15.61
CA LEU A 59 1.35 1.81 16.55
C LEU A 59 0.04 1.75 15.74
N PRO A 60 -0.59 0.57 15.60
CA PRO A 60 -1.85 0.46 14.88
C PRO A 60 -2.93 1.34 15.51
N ARG A 61 -3.94 1.68 14.71
CA ARG A 61 -5.15 2.36 15.18
C ARG A 61 -5.73 1.62 16.39
N ASP A 62 -6.27 2.38 17.34
CA ASP A 62 -6.90 1.91 18.59
C ASP A 62 -6.01 1.17 19.59
N SER A 63 -4.79 0.73 19.23
CA SER A 63 -3.88 0.02 20.13
C SER A 63 -3.57 0.80 21.41
N ALA A 64 -3.35 2.11 21.33
CA ALA A 64 -3.12 2.94 22.53
C ALA A 64 -4.30 2.93 23.50
N ARG A 65 -5.54 3.01 22.98
CA ARG A 65 -6.75 2.94 23.81
C ARG A 65 -6.87 1.57 24.48
N GLN A 66 -6.59 0.50 23.74
CA GLN A 66 -6.62 -0.87 24.27
C GLN A 66 -5.54 -1.10 25.33
N PHE A 67 -4.34 -0.55 25.14
CA PHE A 67 -3.26 -0.58 26.15
C PHE A 67 -3.69 0.04 27.46
N VAL A 68 -4.27 1.25 27.41
CA VAL A 68 -4.76 1.94 28.60
C VAL A 68 -5.90 1.16 29.25
N GLY A 69 -6.87 0.68 28.46
CA GLY A 69 -7.98 -0.15 28.96
C GLY A 69 -7.51 -1.43 29.66
N ALA A 70 -6.48 -2.08 29.12
CA ALA A 70 -5.87 -3.26 29.75
C ALA A 70 -5.16 -2.91 31.07
N MET A 71 -4.39 -1.82 31.13
CA MET A 71 -3.72 -1.38 32.36
C MET A 71 -4.68 -0.94 33.47
N GLU A 72 -5.82 -0.34 33.11
CA GLU A 72 -6.85 0.09 34.08
C GLU A 72 -7.68 -1.08 34.63
N HIS A 73 -7.64 -2.25 33.99
CA HIS A 73 -8.39 -3.41 34.45
C HIS A 73 -7.92 -3.83 35.88
N PRO A 74 -8.83 -4.06 36.85
CA PRO A 74 -8.45 -4.31 38.25
C PRO A 74 -7.47 -5.47 38.45
N LEU A 75 -7.55 -6.51 37.62
CA LEU A 75 -6.63 -7.66 37.67
C LEU A 75 -5.19 -7.34 37.20
N ASN A 76 -5.01 -6.26 36.47
CA ASN A 76 -3.71 -5.85 35.92
C ASN A 76 -3.03 -4.76 36.75
N ARG A 77 -3.72 -4.19 37.75
CA ARG A 77 -3.18 -3.11 38.58
C ARG A 77 -1.95 -3.58 39.35
N ALA A 78 -0.83 -2.87 39.22
CA ALA A 78 0.43 -3.27 39.85
C ALA A 78 0.38 -3.13 41.38
N HIS A 79 0.75 -4.19 42.08
CA HIS A 79 0.94 -4.20 43.54
C HIS A 79 2.43 -4.37 43.88
N TYR A 80 3.00 -3.30 44.45
CA TYR A 80 4.38 -3.28 44.90
C TYR A 80 4.52 -3.87 46.32
N ASP A 81 5.48 -4.77 46.52
CA ASP A 81 5.80 -5.36 47.82
C ASP A 81 7.07 -4.72 48.37
N ASP A 82 6.95 -3.93 49.45
CA ASP A 82 8.08 -3.22 50.07
C ASP A 82 9.13 -4.15 50.68
N GLN A 83 8.78 -5.38 51.07
CA GLN A 83 9.76 -6.32 51.60
C GLN A 83 10.56 -6.99 50.49
N LYS A 84 9.90 -7.35 49.40
CA LYS A 84 10.53 -7.98 48.23
C LYS A 84 11.11 -6.96 47.25
N GLN A 85 10.75 -5.69 47.41
CA GLN A 85 11.24 -4.54 46.64
C GLN A 85 10.98 -4.70 45.12
N ARG A 86 9.81 -5.23 44.76
CA ARG A 86 9.38 -5.47 43.37
C ARG A 86 7.85 -5.56 43.28
N VAL A 87 7.30 -5.50 42.07
CA VAL A 87 5.89 -5.80 41.81
C VAL A 87 5.66 -7.31 41.93
N CYS A 88 4.64 -7.72 42.70
CA CYS A 88 4.35 -9.14 42.96
C CYS A 88 3.00 -9.59 42.40
N GLU A 89 2.02 -8.69 42.28
CA GLU A 89 0.70 -8.93 41.71
C GLU A 89 0.36 -7.83 40.70
N GLY A 90 -0.52 -8.13 39.75
CA GLY A 90 -0.75 -7.30 38.56
C GLY A 90 0.53 -7.00 37.76
N TYR A 91 0.52 -5.96 36.95
CA TYR A 91 1.59 -5.69 35.99
C TYR A 91 1.96 -4.21 35.98
N GLY A 92 3.23 -3.90 36.27
CA GLY A 92 3.75 -2.54 36.15
C GLY A 92 4.04 -2.16 34.69
N VAL A 93 4.18 -3.15 33.81
CA VAL A 93 4.36 -2.98 32.37
C VAL A 93 3.64 -4.08 31.59
N LEU A 94 2.93 -3.71 30.52
CA LEU A 94 2.34 -4.64 29.57
C LEU A 94 3.07 -4.56 28.24
N GLN A 95 3.60 -5.69 27.82
CA GLN A 95 4.22 -5.92 26.52
C GLN A 95 3.15 -6.40 25.54
N PRO A 96 2.83 -5.66 24.46
CA PRO A 96 1.97 -6.16 23.40
C PRO A 96 2.69 -7.16 22.50
N ARG A 97 1.91 -7.95 21.77
CA ARG A 97 2.41 -8.79 20.68
C ARG A 97 3.12 -7.92 19.63
N VAL A 98 4.30 -8.32 19.16
CA VAL A 98 4.97 -7.65 18.04
C VAL A 98 4.85 -8.53 16.81
N ALA A 99 4.22 -8.00 15.77
CA ALA A 99 4.10 -8.61 14.45
C ALA A 99 5.07 -7.97 13.46
N VAL A 100 5.45 -8.71 12.42
CA VAL A 100 6.31 -8.19 11.35
C VAL A 100 5.47 -7.54 10.25
N SER A 101 5.89 -6.37 9.78
CA SER A 101 5.27 -5.66 8.67
C SER A 101 5.43 -6.42 7.33
N LEU A 102 4.38 -6.47 6.51
CA LEU A 102 4.41 -7.10 5.19
C LEU A 102 5.41 -6.41 4.23
N PRO A 103 5.45 -5.07 4.12
CA PRO A 103 6.43 -4.38 3.29
C PRO A 103 7.87 -4.70 3.69
N GLY A 104 8.17 -4.83 5.00
CA GLY A 104 9.49 -5.22 5.50
C GLY A 104 9.87 -6.66 5.16
N ALA A 105 8.90 -7.58 5.24
CA ALA A 105 9.10 -9.00 4.94
C ALA A 105 9.39 -9.30 3.46
N ASN A 106 8.87 -8.49 2.55
CA ASN A 106 9.07 -8.66 1.10
C ASN A 106 10.33 -7.97 0.54
N ARG A 107 11.14 -7.28 1.37
CA ARG A 107 12.33 -6.57 0.90
C ARG A 107 13.45 -7.48 0.40
N SER A 108 13.55 -8.73 0.87
CA SER A 108 14.58 -9.68 0.45
C SER A 108 14.12 -11.13 0.66
N ARG A 109 14.84 -12.10 0.05
CA ARG A 109 14.59 -13.52 0.35
C ARG A 109 14.87 -13.86 1.81
N TYR A 110 15.79 -13.14 2.45
CA TYR A 110 16.14 -13.32 3.85
C TYR A 110 14.96 -12.93 4.75
N ALA A 111 14.38 -11.75 4.49
CA ALA A 111 13.20 -11.29 5.19
C ALA A 111 11.98 -12.19 4.95
N ARG A 112 11.80 -12.75 3.73
CA ARG A 112 10.73 -13.73 3.46
C ARG A 112 10.92 -15.04 4.23
N LEU A 113 12.17 -15.50 4.37
CA LEU A 113 12.47 -16.75 5.06
C LEU A 113 12.35 -16.61 6.59
N PHE A 114 12.93 -15.54 7.15
CA PHE A 114 13.09 -15.34 8.60
C PHE A 114 12.10 -14.36 9.23
N GLY A 115 11.52 -13.44 8.47
CA GLY A 115 10.42 -12.61 8.96
C GLY A 115 9.32 -13.54 9.43
N SER A 116 8.82 -13.35 10.66
CA SER A 116 7.69 -14.13 11.16
C SER A 116 6.52 -14.04 10.18
N GLU A 117 5.46 -14.83 10.38
CA GLU A 117 4.24 -14.61 9.61
C GLU A 117 3.90 -13.11 9.63
N SER A 118 3.82 -12.51 8.43
CA SER A 118 3.77 -11.06 8.23
C SER A 118 2.39 -10.67 7.75
N GLY A 119 1.85 -9.53 8.21
CA GLY A 119 0.49 -9.08 7.91
C GLY A 119 -0.51 -9.35 9.04
N ILE A 120 -1.76 -8.92 8.87
CA ILE A 120 -2.86 -9.17 9.81
C ILE A 120 -3.44 -10.58 9.57
N ASP A 121 -3.63 -11.32 10.66
CA ASP A 121 -4.41 -12.55 10.68
C ASP A 121 -5.63 -12.35 11.60
N PRO A 122 -6.85 -12.22 11.04
CA PRO A 122 -8.06 -12.00 11.85
C PRO A 122 -8.54 -13.25 12.60
N TYR A 123 -8.04 -14.44 12.23
CA TYR A 123 -8.48 -15.74 12.77
C TYR A 123 -7.70 -16.15 14.01
N THR A 124 -6.45 -15.70 14.14
CA THR A 124 -5.55 -16.09 15.25
C THR A 124 -5.35 -14.93 16.24
N ARG A 125 -6.39 -14.69 17.07
CA ARG A 125 -6.44 -13.53 17.98
C ARG A 125 -5.53 -13.61 19.21
N ALA A 126 -5.12 -14.81 19.63
CA ALA A 126 -4.24 -14.98 20.79
C ALA A 126 -3.01 -15.83 20.42
N VAL A 127 -1.83 -15.34 20.79
CA VAL A 127 -0.57 -16.11 20.71
C VAL A 127 -0.19 -16.54 22.11
N SER A 128 0.06 -17.84 22.25
CA SER A 128 0.56 -18.43 23.49
C SER A 128 1.99 -17.96 23.75
N ASP A 129 2.25 -17.51 24.98
CA ASP A 129 3.60 -17.30 25.50
C ASP A 129 3.79 -18.21 26.70
N VAL A 130 4.81 -19.05 26.63
CA VAL A 130 5.07 -20.10 27.62
C VAL A 130 5.23 -19.51 29.02
N TYR A 131 5.80 -18.31 29.17
CA TYR A 131 5.99 -17.70 30.49
C TYR A 131 4.70 -17.08 31.02
N GLN A 132 3.93 -16.39 30.18
CA GLN A 132 2.63 -15.85 30.56
C GLN A 132 1.63 -16.97 30.87
N ASP A 133 1.54 -18.00 30.04
CA ASP A 133 0.52 -19.05 30.16
C ASP A 133 0.79 -19.99 31.35
N LEU A 134 2.06 -20.30 31.65
CA LEU A 134 2.41 -21.20 32.75
C LEU A 134 2.66 -20.48 34.08
N PHE A 135 3.14 -19.23 34.06
CA PHE A 135 3.59 -18.53 35.28
C PHE A 135 2.91 -17.16 35.48
N GLY A 136 2.09 -16.70 34.54
CA GLY A 136 1.42 -15.39 34.61
C GLY A 136 2.38 -14.20 34.47
N GLU A 137 3.57 -14.39 33.89
CA GLU A 137 4.58 -13.34 33.69
C GLU A 137 5.20 -13.38 32.29
N GLY A 138 4.97 -12.35 31.48
CA GLY A 138 5.62 -12.15 30.18
C GLY A 138 7.08 -11.70 30.24
N SER A 139 7.64 -11.32 29.09
CA SER A 139 8.99 -10.75 28.97
C SER A 139 8.92 -9.39 28.30
N PHE A 140 9.46 -8.35 28.93
CA PHE A 140 9.50 -7.01 28.35
C PHE A 140 10.67 -6.90 27.36
N ILE A 141 10.37 -6.46 26.14
CA ILE A 141 11.35 -6.27 25.06
C ILE A 141 11.52 -4.78 24.69
N GLY A 142 11.10 -3.88 25.58
CA GLY A 142 11.31 -2.44 25.46
C GLY A 142 10.16 -1.70 24.78
N LYS A 143 9.10 -2.40 24.38
CA LYS A 143 7.95 -1.82 23.66
C LYS A 143 6.69 -2.14 24.42
N GLY A 144 5.88 -1.15 24.74
CA GLY A 144 4.65 -1.40 25.49
C GLY A 144 4.23 -0.23 26.35
N ILE A 145 3.29 -0.48 27.25
CA ILE A 145 2.74 0.53 28.15
C ILE A 145 3.16 0.23 29.59
N TYR A 146 3.52 1.25 30.36
CA TYR A 146 3.76 1.11 31.80
C TYR A 146 3.08 2.21 32.60
N GLU A 147 2.75 1.91 33.85
CA GLU A 147 2.26 2.87 34.83
C GLU A 147 3.45 3.61 35.45
N VAL A 148 3.48 4.94 35.33
CA VAL A 148 4.66 5.75 35.68
C VAL A 148 5.07 5.53 37.15
N ASP A 149 4.12 5.55 38.09
CA ASP A 149 4.42 5.43 39.51
C ASP A 149 4.90 4.03 39.90
N ALA A 150 4.23 2.98 39.42
CA ALA A 150 4.64 1.59 39.68
C ALA A 150 6.01 1.27 39.07
N PHE A 151 6.28 1.79 37.87
CA PHE A 151 7.55 1.62 37.18
C PHE A 151 8.69 2.34 37.91
N GLU A 152 8.47 3.58 38.34
CA GLU A 152 9.45 4.34 39.14
C GLU A 152 9.69 3.72 40.53
N LEU A 153 8.64 3.29 41.23
CA LEU A 153 8.76 2.57 42.52
C LEU A 153 9.63 1.30 42.38
N ALA A 154 9.47 0.58 41.27
CA ALA A 154 10.22 -0.64 41.01
C ALA A 154 11.69 -0.40 40.64
N LEU A 155 12.00 0.67 39.90
CA LEU A 155 13.30 0.81 39.22
C LEU A 155 14.17 1.96 39.74
N ASN A 156 13.59 2.98 40.35
CA ASN A 156 14.32 4.16 40.79
C ASN A 156 15.42 3.78 41.80
N GLY A 157 16.63 4.29 41.57
CA GLY A 157 17.77 4.04 42.44
C GLY A 157 18.26 2.58 42.51
N ARG A 158 17.91 1.72 41.53
CA ARG A 158 18.29 0.29 41.54
C ARG A 158 19.56 -0.04 40.78
N PHE A 159 19.80 0.61 39.65
CA PHE A 159 20.81 0.18 38.70
C PHE A 159 22.07 1.05 38.74
N PRO A 160 23.26 0.46 38.59
CA PRO A 160 24.49 1.22 38.44
C PRO A 160 24.47 2.05 37.16
N GLU A 161 25.07 3.24 37.24
CA GLU A 161 25.11 4.16 36.11
C GLU A 161 26.07 3.70 34.99
N ASN A 162 25.69 3.97 33.75
CA ASN A 162 26.44 3.80 32.51
C ASN A 162 26.96 2.36 32.31
N ARG A 163 26.11 1.37 32.64
CA ARG A 163 26.51 -0.04 32.64
C ARG A 163 25.59 -0.99 31.85
N ILE A 164 24.29 -0.73 31.83
CA ILE A 164 23.30 -1.68 31.29
C ILE A 164 22.87 -1.22 29.89
N LEU A 165 23.28 -1.95 28.86
CA LEU A 165 22.90 -1.72 27.46
C LEU A 165 21.52 -2.29 27.13
N SER A 166 21.20 -3.49 27.62
CA SER A 166 19.88 -4.14 27.48
C SER A 166 19.19 -4.15 28.83
N HIS A 167 18.40 -3.10 29.05
CA HIS A 167 17.62 -2.90 30.27
C HIS A 167 16.28 -3.62 30.27
N ASP A 168 15.73 -3.94 29.09
CA ASP A 168 14.29 -4.19 28.92
C ASP A 168 13.84 -5.45 29.68
N LEU A 169 14.56 -6.57 29.51
CA LEU A 169 14.29 -7.79 30.26
C LEU A 169 14.39 -7.57 31.76
N LEU A 170 15.38 -6.79 32.21
CA LEU A 170 15.63 -6.55 33.62
C LEU A 170 14.52 -5.69 34.22
N GLU A 171 14.12 -4.61 33.55
CA GLU A 171 13.01 -3.73 33.96
C GLU A 171 11.71 -4.52 34.10
N GLY A 172 11.40 -5.39 33.12
CA GLY A 172 10.25 -6.29 33.18
C GLY A 172 10.30 -7.29 34.34
N CYS A 173 11.49 -7.66 34.83
CA CYS A 173 11.64 -8.54 36.00
C CYS A 173 11.38 -7.82 37.34
N TYR A 174 11.59 -6.50 37.43
CA TYR A 174 11.28 -5.71 38.63
C TYR A 174 9.85 -5.20 38.63
N ALA A 175 9.38 -4.72 37.48
CA ALA A 175 8.04 -4.16 37.31
C ALA A 175 6.96 -5.23 37.07
N ARG A 176 7.35 -6.51 36.92
CA ARG A 176 6.50 -7.65 36.53
C ARG A 176 5.79 -7.39 35.20
N ALA A 177 6.41 -7.84 34.11
CA ALA A 177 5.87 -7.72 32.77
C ALA A 177 4.70 -8.70 32.54
N GLY A 178 3.61 -8.20 31.96
CA GLY A 178 2.52 -9.03 31.40
C GLY A 178 2.55 -9.00 29.87
N LEU A 179 2.06 -10.06 29.22
CA LEU A 179 1.85 -10.08 27.78
C LEU A 179 0.39 -9.72 27.45
N LEU A 180 0.22 -8.74 26.56
CA LEU A 180 -1.06 -8.40 25.95
C LEU A 180 -1.10 -9.06 24.55
N SER A 181 -1.75 -10.22 24.47
CA SER A 181 -1.67 -11.12 23.31
C SER A 181 -2.65 -10.78 22.18
N ASP A 182 -3.70 -10.03 22.49
CA ASP A 182 -4.80 -9.59 21.63
C ASP A 182 -4.58 -8.21 20.99
N VAL A 183 -3.59 -7.44 21.49
CA VAL A 183 -3.19 -6.16 20.90
C VAL A 183 -1.79 -6.26 20.32
N GLN A 184 -1.64 -5.80 19.07
CA GLN A 184 -0.38 -5.90 18.33
C GLN A 184 0.27 -4.54 18.07
N LEU A 185 1.61 -4.56 18.05
CA LEU A 185 2.47 -3.56 17.42
C LEU A 185 3.07 -4.16 16.15
N VAL A 186 3.42 -3.32 15.19
CA VAL A 186 4.00 -3.76 13.92
C VAL A 186 5.42 -3.21 13.78
N GLU A 187 6.38 -4.07 13.48
CA GLU A 187 7.80 -3.69 13.30
C GLU A 187 8.34 -4.20 11.97
N GLU A 188 9.30 -3.49 11.38
CA GLU A 188 10.04 -3.99 10.23
C GLU A 188 11.06 -5.06 10.63
N TYR A 189 11.00 -6.24 10.00
CA TYR A 189 12.04 -7.25 10.13
C TYR A 189 13.31 -6.86 9.34
N PRO A 190 14.52 -7.16 9.83
CA PRO A 190 15.75 -6.88 9.10
C PRO A 190 15.75 -7.45 7.69
N SER A 191 15.93 -6.59 6.69
CA SER A 191 15.97 -7.00 5.27
C SER A 191 17.25 -7.76 4.90
N ARG A 192 18.28 -7.76 5.75
CA ARG A 192 19.59 -8.37 5.46
C ARG A 192 20.12 -9.10 6.69
N TYR A 193 20.84 -10.19 6.47
CA TYR A 193 21.44 -10.97 7.56
C TYR A 193 22.46 -10.15 8.37
N SER A 194 23.24 -9.28 7.74
CA SER A 194 24.22 -8.44 8.46
C SER A 194 23.56 -7.46 9.44
N ALA A 195 22.35 -6.97 9.13
CA ALA A 195 21.57 -6.11 10.02
C ALA A 195 21.01 -6.92 11.20
N ASP A 196 20.53 -8.15 10.96
CA ASP A 196 20.11 -9.07 12.01
C ASP A 196 21.27 -9.43 12.95
N VAL A 197 22.43 -9.79 12.42
CA VAL A 197 23.65 -10.08 13.19
C VAL A 197 24.05 -8.89 14.06
N SER A 198 23.95 -7.67 13.54
CA SER A 198 24.24 -6.45 14.31
C SER A 198 23.25 -6.24 15.46
N ARG A 199 21.96 -6.60 15.27
CA ARG A 199 20.94 -6.60 16.34
C ARG A 199 21.26 -7.67 17.40
N ARG A 200 21.49 -8.92 16.98
CA ARG A 200 21.81 -10.06 17.87
C ARG A 200 23.10 -9.84 18.66
N HIS A 201 24.16 -9.33 18.03
CA HIS A 201 25.42 -9.00 18.71
C HIS A 201 25.20 -8.01 19.86
N ARG A 202 24.38 -6.97 19.63
CA ARG A 202 24.01 -5.99 20.66
C ARG A 202 23.25 -6.63 21.81
N TRP A 203 22.28 -7.48 21.51
CA TRP A 203 21.48 -8.18 22.54
C TRP A 203 22.36 -9.10 23.39
N ILE A 204 23.23 -9.91 22.78
CA ILE A 204 24.18 -10.76 23.50
C ILE A 204 25.06 -9.91 24.42
N ARG A 205 25.60 -8.78 23.95
CA ARG A 205 26.37 -7.88 24.83
C ARG A 205 25.56 -7.41 26.03
N GLY A 206 24.31 -7.01 25.81
CA GLY A 206 23.41 -6.58 26.87
C GLY A 206 23.06 -7.69 27.88
N ASP A 207 22.76 -8.90 27.41
CA ASP A 207 22.48 -10.06 28.25
C ASP A 207 23.67 -10.37 29.18
N TRP A 208 24.89 -10.37 28.62
CA TRP A 208 26.11 -10.62 29.40
C TRP A 208 26.45 -9.48 30.37
N GLN A 209 25.98 -8.25 30.14
CA GLN A 209 26.11 -7.16 31.11
C GLN A 209 25.26 -7.36 32.36
N ILE A 210 24.10 -8.01 32.22
CA ILE A 210 23.20 -8.33 33.33
C ILE A 210 23.43 -9.71 33.95
N ALA A 211 24.44 -10.47 33.51
CA ALA A 211 24.75 -11.80 34.04
C ALA A 211 24.91 -11.85 35.58
N ARG A 212 25.34 -10.74 36.20
CA ARG A 212 25.46 -10.64 37.67
C ARG A 212 24.13 -10.74 38.42
N TRP A 213 23.00 -10.47 37.75
CA TRP A 213 21.66 -10.63 38.32
C TRP A 213 21.22 -12.09 38.45
N LEU A 214 22.05 -13.05 38.04
CA LEU A 214 21.90 -14.46 38.39
C LEU A 214 22.38 -14.79 39.81
N LEU A 215 23.20 -13.94 40.41
CA LEU A 215 23.80 -14.18 41.72
C LEU A 215 22.86 -13.76 42.86
N PRO A 216 23.07 -14.27 44.10
CA PRO A 216 22.27 -13.87 45.26
C PRO A 216 22.39 -12.39 45.65
N CYS A 217 23.45 -11.70 45.21
CA CYS A 217 23.70 -10.29 45.45
C CYS A 217 23.94 -9.53 44.14
N VAL A 218 23.39 -8.31 44.04
CA VAL A 218 23.44 -7.43 42.87
C VAL A 218 24.05 -6.07 43.21
N PRO A 219 24.68 -5.39 42.24
CA PRO A 219 25.22 -4.06 42.46
C PRO A 219 24.10 -3.01 42.50
N GLY A 220 24.07 -2.16 43.54
CA GLY A 220 23.24 -0.95 43.60
C GLY A 220 23.89 0.24 42.88
N VAL A 221 23.21 1.39 42.88
CA VAL A 221 23.68 2.66 42.27
C VAL A 221 25.05 3.07 42.80
N ASP A 222 25.25 3.00 44.12
CA ASP A 222 26.50 3.38 44.80
C ASP A 222 27.63 2.35 44.63
N GLY A 223 27.42 1.32 43.81
CA GLY A 223 28.36 0.20 43.63
C GLY A 223 28.38 -0.80 44.80
N ARG A 224 27.64 -0.54 45.89
CA ARG A 224 27.49 -1.47 47.02
C ARG A 224 26.63 -2.68 46.64
N TRP A 225 26.95 -3.82 47.24
CA TRP A 225 26.18 -5.06 47.05
C TRP A 225 24.89 -5.04 47.84
N ARG A 226 23.79 -5.46 47.21
CA ARG A 226 22.47 -5.61 47.82
C ARG A 226 21.94 -7.01 47.53
N LYS A 227 21.06 -7.53 48.39
CA LYS A 227 20.38 -8.81 48.14
C LYS A 227 19.59 -8.72 46.84
N ASN A 228 19.65 -9.75 46.02
CA ASN A 228 18.95 -9.79 44.75
C ASN A 228 17.43 -9.92 44.97
N PRO A 229 16.61 -8.95 44.56
CA PRO A 229 15.16 -8.99 44.73
C PRO A 229 14.47 -9.82 43.65
N LEU A 230 15.17 -10.28 42.60
CA LEU A 230 14.57 -11.00 41.48
C LEU A 230 14.00 -12.38 41.87
N SER A 231 12.94 -12.81 41.18
CA SER A 231 12.32 -14.12 41.41
C SER A 231 13.17 -15.25 40.81
N PRO A 232 12.98 -16.50 41.25
CA PRO A 232 13.62 -17.64 40.60
C PRO A 232 13.34 -17.70 39.09
N LEU A 233 12.10 -17.35 38.68
CA LEU A 233 11.70 -17.29 37.28
C LEU A 233 12.44 -16.19 36.51
N SER A 234 12.55 -14.98 37.08
CA SER A 234 13.31 -13.88 36.48
C SER A 234 14.79 -14.25 36.28
N ARG A 235 15.39 -14.94 37.27
CA ARG A 235 16.77 -15.45 37.16
C ARG A 235 16.88 -16.52 36.08
N TRP A 236 15.89 -17.39 35.94
CA TRP A 236 15.85 -18.37 34.85
C TRP A 236 15.79 -17.72 33.47
N LYS A 237 14.94 -16.68 33.29
CA LYS A 237 14.86 -15.91 32.03
C LYS A 237 16.23 -15.34 31.62
N ILE A 238 16.96 -14.75 32.57
CA ILE A 238 18.34 -14.25 32.33
C ILE A 238 19.30 -15.39 31.98
N PHE A 239 19.22 -16.52 32.68
CA PHE A 239 20.09 -17.67 32.43
C PHE A 239 19.86 -18.27 31.04
N ASP A 240 18.61 -18.41 30.61
CA ASP A 240 18.28 -18.97 29.31
C ASP A 240 18.82 -18.09 28.16
N ASN A 241 18.76 -16.75 28.28
CA ASN A 241 19.39 -15.85 27.30
C ASN A 241 20.91 -16.07 27.18
N LEU A 242 21.62 -16.17 28.31
CA LEU A 242 23.06 -16.45 28.31
C LEU A 242 23.35 -17.81 27.69
N ARG A 243 22.59 -18.85 28.05
CA ARG A 243 22.71 -20.20 27.49
C ARG A 243 22.53 -20.19 25.96
N ARG A 244 21.49 -19.52 25.45
CA ARG A 244 21.21 -19.42 23.99
C ARG A 244 22.39 -18.82 23.22
N SER A 245 23.05 -17.80 23.77
CA SER A 245 24.23 -17.19 23.13
C SER A 245 25.45 -18.11 23.01
N LEU A 246 25.53 -19.16 23.83
CA LEU A 246 26.62 -20.14 23.82
C LEU A 246 26.35 -21.35 22.90
N VAL A 247 25.10 -21.57 22.49
CA VAL A 247 24.71 -22.73 21.67
C VAL A 247 25.48 -22.82 20.35
N PRO A 248 25.63 -21.75 19.53
CA PRO A 248 26.38 -21.84 18.28
C PRO A 248 27.84 -22.27 18.50
N SER A 249 28.51 -21.68 19.48
CA SER A 249 29.89 -22.02 19.84
C SER A 249 30.04 -23.45 20.34
N ALA A 250 29.10 -23.91 21.18
CA ALA A 250 29.09 -25.29 21.67
C ALA A 250 28.88 -26.30 20.53
N LEU A 251 27.97 -26.02 19.59
CA LEU A 251 27.71 -26.88 18.44
C LEU A 251 28.89 -26.91 17.46
N THR A 252 29.48 -25.76 17.13
CA THR A 252 30.70 -25.72 16.29
C THR A 252 31.83 -26.50 16.95
N LEU A 253 32.06 -26.31 18.25
CA LEU A 253 33.09 -27.05 18.98
C LEU A 253 32.79 -28.55 19.03
N LEU A 254 31.54 -28.95 19.25
CA LEU A 254 31.12 -30.35 19.25
C LEU A 254 31.38 -31.02 17.90
N MET A 255 31.08 -30.34 16.79
CA MET A 255 31.36 -30.87 15.45
C MET A 255 32.87 -31.01 15.21
N LEU A 256 33.67 -29.97 15.54
CA LEU A 256 35.12 -30.01 15.38
C LEU A 256 35.76 -31.10 16.24
N LEU A 257 35.42 -31.20 17.53
CA LEU A 257 35.90 -32.27 18.41
C LEU A 257 35.42 -33.64 17.94
N GLY A 258 34.18 -33.73 17.47
CA GLY A 258 33.58 -34.93 16.88
C GLY A 258 34.36 -35.45 15.68
N TRP A 259 34.90 -34.56 14.85
CA TRP A 259 35.69 -34.94 13.67
C TRP A 259 37.18 -35.14 14.01
N MET A 260 37.74 -34.31 14.89
CA MET A 260 39.18 -34.23 15.14
C MET A 260 39.66 -35.12 16.28
N ALA A 261 38.82 -35.40 17.29
CA ALA A 261 39.20 -36.09 18.52
C ALA A 261 38.37 -37.36 18.78
N LEU A 262 37.07 -37.36 18.51
CA LEU A 262 36.16 -38.42 18.93
C LEU A 262 35.82 -39.40 17.80
N SER A 263 35.58 -40.67 18.13
CA SER A 263 35.14 -41.70 17.18
C SER A 263 33.83 -42.35 17.64
N PRO A 264 32.89 -42.69 16.73
CA PRO A 264 32.94 -42.42 15.29
C PRO A 264 32.45 -40.99 14.93
N ALA A 265 33.10 -40.34 13.96
CA ALA A 265 32.84 -38.96 13.58
C ALA A 265 31.41 -38.69 13.05
N TRP A 266 30.79 -39.68 12.40
CA TRP A 266 29.42 -39.57 11.89
C TRP A 266 28.40 -39.39 13.02
N PHE A 267 28.62 -40.02 14.18
CA PHE A 267 27.70 -39.96 15.32
C PHE A 267 27.58 -38.53 15.86
N TRP A 268 28.73 -37.86 16.05
CA TRP A 268 28.76 -36.47 16.52
C TRP A 268 28.18 -35.48 15.51
N THR A 269 28.36 -35.78 14.21
CA THR A 269 27.71 -35.02 13.13
C THR A 269 26.18 -35.15 13.22
N LEU A 270 25.67 -36.37 13.38
CA LEU A 270 24.23 -36.63 13.56
C LEU A 270 23.68 -36.04 14.86
N ALA A 271 24.45 -36.07 15.96
CA ALA A 271 24.04 -35.49 17.23
C ALA A 271 23.86 -33.97 17.10
N ALA A 272 24.84 -33.27 16.49
CA ALA A 272 24.74 -31.84 16.24
C ALA A 272 23.58 -31.48 15.29
N LEU A 273 23.41 -32.26 14.21
CA LEU A 273 22.26 -32.12 13.31
C LEU A 273 20.93 -32.38 14.03
N GLY A 274 20.88 -33.36 14.93
CA GLY A 274 19.70 -33.66 15.75
C GLY A 274 19.25 -32.45 16.57
N VAL A 275 20.17 -31.75 17.22
CA VAL A 275 19.84 -30.53 18.01
C VAL A 275 19.19 -29.45 17.14
N ILE A 276 19.61 -29.32 15.87
CA ILE A 276 19.09 -28.30 14.93
C ILE A 276 17.79 -28.76 14.26
N LEU A 277 17.70 -30.03 13.86
CA LEU A 277 16.64 -30.55 13.00
C LEU A 277 15.44 -31.13 13.77
N VAL A 278 15.64 -31.68 14.98
CA VAL A 278 14.56 -32.29 15.76
C VAL A 278 13.42 -31.31 16.05
N PRO A 279 13.65 -30.05 16.47
CA PRO A 279 12.56 -29.09 16.67
C PRO A 279 11.76 -28.83 15.38
N SER A 280 12.46 -28.72 14.24
CA SER A 280 11.82 -28.53 12.93
C SER A 280 10.97 -29.75 12.54
N LEU A 281 11.49 -30.96 12.78
CA LEU A 281 10.79 -32.21 12.52
C LEU A 281 9.53 -32.35 13.38
N ILE A 282 9.63 -32.08 14.69
CA ILE A 282 8.47 -32.12 15.60
C ILE A 282 7.39 -31.13 15.14
N THR A 283 7.79 -29.92 14.76
CA THR A 283 6.85 -28.90 14.26
C THR A 283 6.15 -29.38 12.99
N CYS A 284 6.90 -29.91 12.02
CA CYS A 284 6.32 -30.45 10.78
C CYS A 284 5.36 -31.62 11.03
N ILE A 285 5.70 -32.52 11.96
CA ILE A 285 4.84 -33.65 12.35
C ILE A 285 3.55 -33.12 12.99
N LEU A 286 3.64 -32.17 13.91
CA LEU A 286 2.48 -31.58 14.56
C LEU A 286 1.55 -30.88 13.55
N GLU A 287 2.11 -30.12 12.61
CA GLU A 287 1.33 -29.45 11.55
C GLU A 287 0.68 -30.44 10.58
N LEU A 288 1.38 -31.53 10.24
CA LEU A 288 0.83 -32.58 9.39
C LEU A 288 -0.34 -33.30 10.08
N LEU A 289 -0.18 -33.62 11.37
CA LEU A 289 -1.19 -34.33 12.18
C LEU A 289 -2.41 -33.47 12.53
N ARG A 290 -2.23 -32.16 12.71
CA ARG A 290 -3.30 -31.22 13.04
C ARG A 290 -4.04 -30.70 11.80
N LYS A 291 -4.63 -31.61 11.02
CA LYS A 291 -5.49 -31.24 9.88
C LYS A 291 -6.81 -30.62 10.39
N PRO A 292 -7.16 -29.39 10.00
CA PRO A 292 -8.49 -28.84 10.27
C PRO A 292 -9.59 -29.64 9.54
N ALA A 293 -10.77 -29.78 10.15
CA ALA A 293 -11.86 -30.58 9.59
C ALA A 293 -12.27 -30.11 8.18
N ASP A 294 -12.31 -28.78 7.97
CA ASP A 294 -12.91 -28.15 6.79
C ASP A 294 -11.97 -27.96 5.59
N VAL A 295 -10.71 -28.41 5.69
CA VAL A 295 -9.70 -28.25 4.62
C VAL A 295 -9.58 -29.53 3.80
N LEU A 296 -9.55 -29.41 2.47
CA LEU A 296 -9.28 -30.53 1.57
C LEU A 296 -7.89 -31.12 1.83
N LEU A 297 -7.78 -32.46 1.76
CA LEU A 297 -6.52 -33.16 2.06
C LEU A 297 -5.35 -32.70 1.18
N GLY A 298 -5.60 -32.49 -0.12
CA GLY A 298 -4.58 -32.00 -1.05
C GLY A 298 -4.03 -30.62 -0.68
N SER A 299 -4.92 -29.69 -0.30
CA SER A 299 -4.54 -28.34 0.14
C SER A 299 -3.78 -28.37 1.46
N HIS A 300 -4.19 -29.23 2.42
CA HIS A 300 -3.47 -29.43 3.68
C HIS A 300 -2.06 -29.97 3.44
N LEU A 301 -1.91 -31.00 2.61
CA LEU A 301 -0.59 -31.57 2.28
C LEU A 301 0.31 -30.54 1.60
N ALA A 302 -0.21 -29.74 0.67
CA ALA A 302 0.55 -28.67 0.02
C ALA A 302 0.96 -27.56 1.01
N ALA A 303 0.08 -27.20 1.95
CA ALA A 303 0.39 -26.23 3.00
C ALA A 303 1.47 -26.77 3.96
N SER A 304 1.32 -28.00 4.45
CA SER A 304 2.31 -28.67 5.30
C SER A 304 3.66 -28.83 4.60
N ALA A 305 3.67 -29.16 3.30
CA ALA A 305 4.91 -29.27 2.52
C ALA A 305 5.64 -27.92 2.39
N ARG A 306 4.90 -26.82 2.14
CA ARG A 306 5.46 -25.47 2.11
C ARG A 306 6.02 -25.06 3.47
N CYS A 307 5.31 -25.40 4.56
CA CYS A 307 5.79 -25.10 5.91
C CYS A 307 7.06 -25.91 6.26
N ALA A 308 7.07 -27.20 5.94
CA ALA A 308 8.24 -28.05 6.11
C ALA A 308 9.45 -27.50 5.33
N ALA A 309 9.26 -27.17 4.05
CA ALA A 309 10.31 -26.56 3.23
C ALA A 309 10.89 -25.29 3.87
N ARG A 310 10.04 -24.45 4.47
CA ARG A 310 10.46 -23.25 5.20
C ARG A 310 11.30 -23.59 6.44
N HIS A 311 10.81 -24.47 7.31
CA HIS A 311 11.53 -24.86 8.53
C HIS A 311 12.89 -25.50 8.22
N PHE A 312 12.94 -26.42 7.26
CA PHE A 312 14.20 -27.04 6.83
C PHE A 312 15.14 -26.03 6.16
N SER A 313 14.64 -25.06 5.41
CA SER A 313 15.46 -23.98 4.84
C SER A 313 16.06 -23.07 5.91
N GLN A 314 15.31 -22.74 6.96
CA GLN A 314 15.82 -21.99 8.12
C GLN A 314 16.90 -22.78 8.86
N ALA A 315 16.67 -24.08 9.10
CA ALA A 315 17.64 -24.95 9.74
C ALA A 315 18.93 -25.12 8.91
N ALA A 316 18.81 -25.30 7.59
CA ALA A 316 19.94 -25.40 6.68
C ALA A 316 20.75 -24.09 6.64
N PHE A 317 20.07 -22.94 6.64
CA PHE A 317 20.74 -21.64 6.71
C PHE A 317 21.47 -21.43 8.05
N ALA A 318 20.86 -21.79 9.18
CA ALA A 318 21.48 -21.73 10.50
C ALA A 318 22.73 -22.62 10.57
N LEU A 319 22.65 -23.82 10.00
CA LEU A 319 23.79 -24.74 9.89
C LEU A 319 24.93 -24.18 9.03
N ALA A 320 24.61 -23.55 7.89
CA ALA A 320 25.59 -22.92 7.03
C ALA A 320 26.30 -21.74 7.72
N CYS A 321 25.56 -20.93 8.48
CA CYS A 321 26.09 -19.75 9.17
C CYS A 321 26.73 -20.07 10.53
N LEU A 322 26.68 -21.32 11.00
CA LEU A 322 27.04 -21.73 12.36
C LEU A 322 28.43 -21.23 12.83
N PRO A 323 29.53 -21.34 12.04
CA PRO A 323 30.84 -20.84 12.47
C PRO A 323 30.86 -19.32 12.66
N TYR A 324 30.15 -18.60 11.80
CA TYR A 324 30.06 -17.15 11.90
C TYR A 324 29.18 -16.74 13.09
N GLU A 325 28.09 -17.46 13.36
CA GLU A 325 27.30 -17.28 14.58
C GLU A 325 28.10 -17.51 15.86
N ALA A 326 28.90 -18.57 15.90
CA ALA A 326 29.82 -18.84 16.99
C ALA A 326 30.83 -17.69 17.17
N PHE A 327 31.41 -17.20 16.07
CA PHE A 327 32.40 -16.13 16.11
C PHE A 327 31.84 -14.82 16.66
N PHE A 328 30.73 -14.30 16.12
CA PHE A 328 30.22 -13.01 16.59
C PHE A 328 29.62 -13.12 18.00
N SER A 329 29.07 -14.28 18.37
CA SER A 329 28.58 -14.51 19.74
C SER A 329 29.73 -14.48 20.73
N LEU A 330 30.85 -15.15 20.44
CA LEU A 330 32.07 -15.11 21.26
C LEU A 330 32.69 -13.72 21.29
N ASP A 331 32.76 -13.00 20.16
CA ASP A 331 33.23 -11.61 20.16
C ASP A 331 32.37 -10.75 21.09
N ALA A 332 31.04 -10.85 21.01
CA ALA A 332 30.13 -10.11 21.89
C ALA A 332 30.40 -10.41 23.37
N ILE A 333 30.58 -11.68 23.72
CA ILE A 333 30.84 -12.14 25.09
C ILE A 333 32.20 -11.62 25.60
N VAL A 334 33.27 -11.89 24.86
CA VAL A 334 34.65 -11.51 25.22
C VAL A 334 34.78 -9.99 25.31
N ARG A 335 34.24 -9.26 24.31
CA ARG A 335 34.24 -7.79 24.30
C ARG A 335 33.50 -7.23 25.49
N THR A 336 32.37 -7.83 25.87
CA THR A 336 31.61 -7.42 27.06
C THR A 336 32.38 -7.69 28.34
N ALA A 337 32.99 -8.86 28.49
CA ALA A 337 33.81 -9.21 29.65
C ALA A 337 35.00 -8.25 29.81
N ILE A 338 35.74 -7.98 28.72
CA ILE A 338 36.85 -7.02 28.70
C ILE A 338 36.36 -5.61 29.07
N ARG A 339 35.25 -5.15 28.49
CA ARG A 339 34.72 -3.81 28.78
C ARG A 339 34.23 -3.68 30.21
N MET A 340 33.63 -4.72 30.79
CA MET A 340 33.13 -4.65 32.16
C MET A 340 34.23 -4.79 33.22
N LEU A 341 35.20 -5.67 32.98
CA LEU A 341 36.22 -6.03 33.96
C LEU A 341 37.47 -5.16 33.84
N VAL A 342 37.85 -4.78 32.62
CA VAL A 342 39.13 -4.10 32.33
C VAL A 342 38.90 -2.64 31.93
N THR A 343 38.27 -2.36 30.79
CA THR A 343 38.33 -1.01 30.20
C THR A 343 37.32 -0.02 30.77
N ARG A 344 36.14 -0.50 31.22
CA ARG A 344 35.01 0.29 31.74
C ARG A 344 34.57 1.47 30.86
N THR A 345 34.81 1.36 29.56
CA THR A 345 34.46 2.35 28.53
C THR A 345 33.63 1.70 27.42
N ARG A 346 32.81 2.49 26.72
CA ARG A 346 31.94 2.03 25.62
C ARG A 346 31.00 0.87 25.99
N LEU A 347 30.46 0.89 27.21
CA LEU A 347 29.50 -0.12 27.69
C LEU A 347 28.13 0.07 27.03
N LEU A 348 27.78 1.30 26.65
CA LEU A 348 26.54 1.66 25.99
C LEU A 348 26.72 1.85 24.47
N GLU A 349 27.75 1.25 23.87
CA GLU A 349 27.97 1.35 22.42
C GLU A 349 26.81 0.70 21.65
N TRP A 350 26.24 1.46 20.72
CA TRP A 350 25.12 1.10 19.87
C TRP A 350 25.36 1.71 18.49
N SER A 351 25.16 0.92 17.44
CA SER A 351 25.13 1.39 16.06
C SER A 351 23.66 1.56 15.63
N PRO A 352 23.23 2.75 15.16
CA PRO A 352 21.86 2.99 14.72
C PRO A 352 21.41 1.95 13.68
N SER A 353 20.15 1.54 13.73
CA SER A 353 19.55 0.61 12.74
C SER A 353 19.43 1.22 11.34
N ALA A 354 19.44 2.55 11.24
CA ALA A 354 19.27 3.31 10.01
C ALA A 354 20.58 4.04 9.63
N ASP A 355 21.64 3.29 9.33
CA ASP A 355 22.87 3.87 8.77
C ASP A 355 22.76 3.91 7.23
N PRO A 356 22.66 5.10 6.59
CA PRO A 356 22.49 5.22 5.14
C PRO A 356 23.67 4.67 4.32
N ASP A 357 24.84 4.42 4.95
CA ASP A 357 25.99 3.78 4.29
C ASP A 357 25.84 2.26 4.05
N LEU A 358 24.71 1.65 4.44
CA LEU A 358 24.48 0.21 4.35
C LEU A 358 24.25 -0.29 2.91
N ASP A 359 23.85 0.55 1.95
CA ASP A 359 23.67 0.12 0.54
C ASP A 359 24.99 -0.27 -0.15
N LYS A 360 26.14 0.26 0.30
CA LYS A 360 27.47 -0.10 -0.20
C LYS A 360 27.96 -1.49 0.26
N ARG A 361 27.26 -2.15 1.22
CA ARG A 361 27.69 -3.43 1.82
C ARG A 361 27.02 -4.68 1.22
N THR A 362 26.28 -4.55 0.11
CA THR A 362 25.58 -5.67 -0.55
C THR A 362 26.44 -6.43 -1.56
N SER A 363 27.73 -6.12 -1.67
CA SER A 363 28.63 -6.86 -2.55
C SER A 363 28.99 -8.24 -1.98
N LEU A 364 29.27 -9.19 -2.87
CA LEU A 364 29.76 -10.51 -2.47
C LEU A 364 31.06 -10.39 -1.68
N VAL A 365 31.95 -9.48 -2.10
CA VAL A 365 33.22 -9.18 -1.42
C VAL A 365 32.99 -8.70 0.01
N ALA A 366 32.01 -7.81 0.24
CA ALA A 366 31.67 -7.36 1.58
C ALA A 366 31.15 -8.52 2.46
N SER A 367 30.36 -9.43 1.89
CA SER A 367 29.86 -10.62 2.60
C SER A 367 31.01 -11.58 2.95
N CYS A 368 31.94 -11.83 2.03
CA CYS A 368 33.14 -12.63 2.29
C CYS A 368 34.05 -12.02 3.35
N ARG A 369 34.24 -10.69 3.35
CA ARG A 369 35.00 -9.98 4.39
C ARG A 369 34.34 -10.06 5.75
N LEU A 370 33.01 -9.99 5.80
CA LEU A 370 32.27 -10.06 7.05
C LEU A 370 32.29 -11.48 7.65
N MET A 371 32.15 -12.50 6.81
CA MET A 371 31.98 -13.91 7.22
C MET A 371 33.21 -14.79 6.95
N TRP A 372 34.40 -14.21 6.85
CA TRP A 372 35.66 -14.89 6.51
C TRP A 372 35.97 -16.13 7.35
N ILE A 373 35.51 -16.16 8.61
CA ILE A 373 35.75 -17.26 9.54
C ILE A 373 35.12 -18.58 9.09
N GLY A 374 33.98 -18.53 8.37
CA GLY A 374 33.32 -19.73 7.85
C GLY A 374 34.20 -20.49 6.85
N PRO A 375 34.60 -19.85 5.73
CA PRO A 375 35.55 -20.43 4.78
C PRO A 375 36.88 -20.82 5.41
N LEU A 376 37.46 -20.00 6.30
CA LEU A 376 38.73 -20.34 6.93
C LEU A 376 38.62 -21.61 7.78
N LEU A 377 37.60 -21.69 8.64
CA LEU A 377 37.40 -22.85 9.52
C LEU A 377 37.11 -24.10 8.69
N ALA A 378 36.34 -23.97 7.61
CA ALA A 378 36.03 -25.07 6.70
C ALA A 378 37.30 -25.62 6.02
N THR A 379 38.14 -24.74 5.48
CA THR A 379 39.39 -25.13 4.82
C THR A 379 40.38 -25.73 5.82
N ALA A 380 40.57 -25.10 6.99
CA ALA A 380 41.50 -25.59 8.01
C ALA A 380 41.09 -26.97 8.55
N ALA A 381 39.80 -27.15 8.88
CA ALA A 381 39.29 -28.44 9.33
C ALA A 381 39.36 -29.50 8.23
N GLY A 382 39.03 -29.16 6.97
CA GLY A 382 39.12 -30.08 5.84
C GLY A 382 40.55 -30.57 5.58
N VAL A 383 41.54 -29.65 5.59
CA VAL A 383 42.96 -29.99 5.44
C VAL A 383 43.43 -30.88 6.60
N PHE A 384 43.09 -30.54 7.84
CA PHE A 384 43.45 -31.37 9.00
C PHE A 384 42.86 -32.79 8.88
N LEU A 385 41.58 -32.91 8.53
CA LEU A 385 40.93 -34.22 8.41
C LEU A 385 41.51 -35.05 7.26
N ALA A 386 41.89 -34.42 6.15
CA ALA A 386 42.55 -35.09 5.04
C ALA A 386 43.94 -35.62 5.39
N LEU A 387 44.67 -34.93 6.28
CA LEU A 387 46.04 -35.29 6.66
C LEU A 387 46.12 -36.21 7.88
N SER A 388 45.16 -36.12 8.82
CA SER A 388 45.31 -36.68 10.17
C SER A 388 44.22 -37.68 10.57
N ARG A 389 43.18 -37.90 9.77
CA ARG A 389 42.06 -38.79 10.11
C ARG A 389 41.69 -39.77 8.98
N PRO A 390 41.01 -40.89 9.29
CA PRO A 390 40.54 -41.83 8.28
C PRO A 390 39.58 -41.16 7.27
N PRO A 391 39.54 -41.63 6.01
CA PRO A 391 38.67 -41.06 4.97
C PRO A 391 37.18 -40.99 5.36
N ALA A 392 36.72 -41.91 6.21
CA ALA A 392 35.35 -41.92 6.72
C ALA A 392 34.99 -40.66 7.55
N ALA A 393 35.95 -40.08 8.29
CA ALA A 393 35.72 -38.85 9.04
C ALA A 393 35.59 -37.63 8.12
N LEU A 394 36.41 -37.57 7.06
CA LEU A 394 36.32 -36.55 6.03
C LEU A 394 34.98 -36.66 5.28
N ALA A 395 34.56 -37.88 4.91
CA ALA A 395 33.27 -38.11 4.25
C ALA A 395 32.08 -37.61 5.07
N ALA A 396 32.12 -37.77 6.40
CA ALA A 396 31.08 -37.25 7.30
C ALA A 396 31.09 -35.71 7.41
N ALA A 397 32.27 -35.07 7.31
CA ALA A 397 32.43 -33.63 7.51
C ALA A 397 32.23 -32.81 6.22
N VAL A 398 32.58 -33.35 5.04
CA VAL A 398 32.58 -32.62 3.75
C VAL A 398 31.28 -31.86 3.46
N PRO A 399 30.06 -32.43 3.63
CA PRO A 399 28.82 -31.71 3.36
C PRO A 399 28.68 -30.44 4.23
N ILE A 400 29.08 -30.51 5.49
CA ILE A 400 29.00 -29.40 6.44
C ILE A 400 30.09 -28.36 6.14
N LEU A 401 31.31 -28.81 5.87
CA LEU A 401 32.42 -27.93 5.50
C LEU A 401 32.11 -27.16 4.19
N GLY A 402 31.47 -27.81 3.23
CA GLY A 402 31.00 -27.18 2.00
C GLY A 402 29.98 -26.07 2.26
N LEU A 403 29.01 -26.29 3.16
CA LEU A 403 28.05 -25.26 3.58
C LEU A 403 28.75 -24.09 4.29
N TRP A 404 29.69 -24.36 5.18
CA TRP A 404 30.46 -23.32 5.89
C TRP A 404 31.29 -22.47 4.93
N PHE A 405 31.91 -23.11 3.93
CA PHE A 405 32.67 -22.43 2.88
C PHE A 405 31.78 -21.57 1.98
N ALA A 406 30.60 -22.09 1.59
CA ALA A 406 29.65 -21.36 0.73
C ALA A 406 28.83 -20.30 1.49
N SER A 407 28.86 -20.28 2.82
CA SER A 407 28.01 -19.41 3.65
C SER A 407 28.01 -17.93 3.25
N PRO A 408 29.13 -17.28 2.87
CA PRO A 408 29.10 -15.86 2.48
C PRO A 408 28.34 -15.64 1.16
N ALA A 409 28.41 -16.58 0.22
CA ALA A 409 27.71 -16.50 -1.06
C ALA A 409 26.20 -16.74 -0.89
N ILE A 410 25.82 -17.71 -0.02
CA ILE A 410 24.42 -17.97 0.34
C ILE A 410 23.81 -16.71 1.00
N VAL A 411 24.50 -16.14 1.98
CA VAL A 411 24.06 -14.92 2.69
C VAL A 411 23.90 -13.73 1.74
N TRP A 412 24.86 -13.55 0.83
CA TRP A 412 24.79 -12.50 -0.18
C TRP A 412 23.56 -12.66 -1.09
N TRP A 413 23.33 -13.85 -1.62
CA TRP A 413 22.23 -14.11 -2.55
C TRP A 413 20.85 -13.94 -1.90
N ILE A 414 20.69 -14.37 -0.64
CA ILE A 414 19.42 -14.28 0.09
C ILE A 414 19.15 -12.87 0.62
N SER A 415 20.19 -12.07 0.89
CA SER A 415 20.08 -10.68 1.39
C SER A 415 19.93 -9.63 0.29
N ARG A 416 19.92 -10.02 -0.99
CA ARG A 416 19.69 -9.09 -2.11
C ARG A 416 18.27 -8.51 -2.05
N PRO A 417 18.10 -7.19 -2.31
CA PRO A 417 16.78 -6.59 -2.37
C PRO A 417 15.96 -7.24 -3.48
N LEU A 418 14.70 -7.56 -3.19
CA LEU A 418 13.73 -7.95 -4.20
C LEU A 418 13.13 -6.66 -4.77
N GLY A 419 13.46 -6.34 -6.02
CA GLY A 419 12.79 -5.27 -6.74
C GLY A 419 11.35 -5.67 -7.06
N ARG A 420 10.44 -4.71 -7.04
CA ARG A 420 9.10 -4.91 -7.60
C ARG A 420 9.25 -5.22 -9.10
N ARG A 421 8.45 -6.15 -9.61
CA ARG A 421 8.41 -6.40 -11.05
C ARG A 421 7.80 -5.16 -11.73
N GLU A 422 8.62 -4.43 -12.47
CA GLU A 422 8.14 -3.39 -13.39
C GLU A 422 7.53 -4.05 -14.63
N ALA A 423 6.47 -3.43 -15.16
CA ALA A 423 5.84 -3.87 -16.39
C ALA A 423 6.83 -3.74 -17.55
N ARG A 424 6.90 -4.75 -18.41
CA ARG A 424 7.77 -4.71 -19.60
C ARG A 424 6.94 -4.37 -20.83
N LEU A 425 6.78 -3.07 -21.08
CA LEU A 425 6.10 -2.56 -22.27
C LEU A 425 7.11 -2.22 -23.37
N THR A 426 6.76 -2.47 -24.63
CA THR A 426 7.53 -1.94 -25.77
C THR A 426 7.30 -0.42 -25.90
N ALA A 427 8.18 0.28 -26.63
CA ALA A 427 8.00 1.71 -26.89
C ALA A 427 6.67 2.00 -27.62
N GLU A 428 6.29 1.13 -28.57
CA GLU A 428 5.01 1.23 -29.28
C GLU A 428 3.81 1.04 -28.36
N GLN A 429 3.87 0.09 -27.43
CA GLN A 429 2.83 -0.11 -26.42
C GLN A 429 2.69 1.10 -25.49
N ALA A 430 3.81 1.69 -25.07
CA ALA A 430 3.78 2.91 -24.27
C ALA A 430 3.11 4.07 -25.02
N VAL A 431 3.46 4.28 -26.30
CA VAL A 431 2.82 5.29 -27.16
C VAL A 431 1.33 5.01 -27.35
N PHE A 432 0.94 3.76 -27.60
CA PHE A 432 -0.47 3.36 -27.71
C PHE A 432 -1.27 3.72 -26.46
N LEU A 433 -0.76 3.35 -25.27
CA LEU A 433 -1.46 3.64 -24.01
C LEU A 433 -1.53 5.15 -23.71
N ARG A 434 -0.51 5.93 -24.08
CA ARG A 434 -0.54 7.40 -23.95
C ARG A 434 -1.57 8.06 -24.88
N ARG A 435 -1.69 7.59 -26.12
CA ARG A 435 -2.76 8.05 -27.03
C ARG A 435 -4.13 7.70 -26.46
N LEU A 436 -4.29 6.47 -25.95
CA LEU A 436 -5.53 6.04 -25.33
C LEU A 436 -5.87 6.92 -24.12
N SER A 437 -4.91 7.32 -23.27
CA SER A 437 -5.17 8.24 -22.15
C SER A 437 -5.60 9.63 -22.62
N ARG A 438 -4.98 10.18 -23.67
CA ARG A 438 -5.40 11.49 -24.22
C ARG A 438 -6.78 11.46 -24.84
N LYS A 439 -7.15 10.39 -25.56
CA LYS A 439 -8.52 10.16 -26.09
C LYS A 439 -9.53 9.97 -24.95
N THR A 440 -9.19 9.23 -23.90
CA THR A 440 -10.04 9.06 -22.71
C THR A 440 -10.28 10.41 -22.01
N TRP A 441 -9.26 11.25 -21.87
CA TRP A 441 -9.40 12.61 -21.32
C TRP A 441 -10.32 13.52 -22.15
N ALA A 442 -10.35 13.34 -23.48
CA ALA A 442 -11.20 14.14 -24.37
C ALA A 442 -12.70 14.05 -23.99
N PHE A 443 -13.14 12.96 -23.36
CA PHE A 443 -14.51 12.85 -22.84
C PHE A 443 -14.80 13.94 -21.80
N PHE A 444 -13.93 14.10 -20.82
CA PHE A 444 -14.10 15.09 -19.75
C PHE A 444 -13.90 16.53 -20.26
N GLU A 445 -13.05 16.70 -21.27
CA GLU A 445 -12.85 17.98 -21.94
C GLU A 445 -14.10 18.43 -22.72
N ALA A 446 -14.81 17.49 -23.34
CA ALA A 446 -16.01 17.76 -24.11
C ALA A 446 -17.27 17.93 -23.24
N PHE A 447 -17.46 17.06 -22.24
CA PHE A 447 -18.73 16.94 -21.52
C PHE A 447 -18.71 17.46 -20.08
N VAL A 448 -17.56 17.90 -19.56
CA VAL A 448 -17.47 18.51 -18.23
C VAL A 448 -17.05 19.97 -18.38
N GLY A 449 -18.03 20.79 -18.73
CA GLY A 449 -17.89 22.22 -18.96
C GLY A 449 -19.00 23.03 -18.30
N PRO A 450 -19.08 24.34 -18.59
CA PRO A 450 -20.09 25.22 -18.00
C PRO A 450 -21.55 24.81 -18.25
N GLU A 451 -21.84 24.15 -19.38
CA GLU A 451 -23.18 23.72 -19.77
C GLU A 451 -23.80 22.73 -18.76
N ASP A 452 -22.99 21.83 -18.21
CA ASP A 452 -23.37 20.87 -17.16
C ASP A 452 -22.89 21.29 -15.77
N HIS A 453 -22.66 22.60 -15.55
CA HIS A 453 -22.16 23.15 -14.28
C HIS A 453 -20.86 22.48 -13.79
N TRP A 454 -20.00 22.05 -14.72
CA TRP A 454 -18.75 21.34 -14.45
C TRP A 454 -18.94 19.98 -13.73
N LEU A 455 -20.15 19.43 -13.79
CA LEU A 455 -20.44 18.06 -13.35
C LEU A 455 -20.41 17.11 -14.55
N PRO A 456 -19.94 15.86 -14.37
CA PRO A 456 -19.95 14.88 -15.45
C PRO A 456 -21.36 14.32 -15.70
N PRO A 457 -21.84 14.28 -16.96
CA PRO A 457 -23.02 13.49 -17.29
C PRO A 457 -22.76 12.00 -17.07
N ASP A 458 -23.81 11.20 -17.00
CA ASP A 458 -23.69 9.76 -16.70
C ASP A 458 -23.09 9.02 -17.88
N ASN A 459 -23.62 9.32 -19.06
CA ASN A 459 -23.19 8.73 -20.30
C ASN A 459 -23.40 9.66 -21.50
N PHE A 460 -22.62 9.42 -22.55
CA PHE A 460 -22.85 9.93 -23.89
C PHE A 460 -23.02 8.74 -24.84
N GLN A 461 -24.10 8.73 -25.61
CA GLN A 461 -24.40 7.71 -26.61
C GLN A 461 -24.29 8.32 -28.01
N GLU A 462 -23.57 7.67 -28.93
CA GLU A 462 -23.42 8.13 -30.32
C GLU A 462 -24.47 7.50 -31.26
N HIS A 463 -24.88 6.27 -30.97
CA HIS A 463 -25.76 5.47 -31.82
C HIS A 463 -26.82 4.75 -30.98
N PRO A 464 -28.07 4.59 -31.44
CA PRO A 464 -28.61 4.97 -32.77
C PRO A 464 -28.86 6.46 -32.96
N VAL A 465 -28.96 7.21 -31.88
CA VAL A 465 -29.08 8.68 -31.86
C VAL A 465 -28.14 9.25 -30.82
N GLU A 466 -27.60 10.44 -31.10
CA GLU A 466 -26.75 11.17 -30.17
C GLU A 466 -27.59 11.64 -28.97
N VAL A 467 -27.24 11.17 -27.77
CA VAL A 467 -27.93 11.48 -26.52
C VAL A 467 -26.92 11.64 -25.39
N ILE A 468 -27.05 12.73 -24.63
CA ILE A 468 -26.32 12.96 -23.39
C ILE A 468 -27.26 12.65 -22.22
N GLY A 469 -26.82 11.77 -21.32
CA GLY A 469 -27.52 11.49 -20.07
C GLY A 469 -27.17 12.55 -19.03
N HIS A 470 -27.86 13.69 -19.04
CA HIS A 470 -27.69 14.85 -18.14
C HIS A 470 -28.05 14.54 -16.67
N ARG A 471 -27.40 13.53 -16.10
CA ARG A 471 -27.50 13.16 -14.69
C ARG A 471 -26.12 12.78 -14.16
N THR A 472 -25.85 13.03 -12.89
CA THR A 472 -24.57 12.67 -12.27
C THR A 472 -24.75 11.96 -10.95
N SER A 473 -23.75 11.16 -10.57
CA SER A 473 -23.71 10.40 -9.32
C SER A 473 -22.50 10.81 -8.47
N PRO A 474 -22.49 10.52 -7.16
CA PRO A 474 -21.35 10.84 -6.31
C PRO A 474 -20.04 10.18 -6.79
N THR A 475 -20.12 8.94 -7.29
CA THR A 475 -18.96 8.27 -7.89
C THR A 475 -18.49 8.95 -9.18
N ASN A 476 -19.41 9.38 -10.07
CA ASN A 476 -19.04 10.13 -11.28
C ASN A 476 -18.33 11.44 -10.92
N MET A 477 -18.87 12.21 -9.96
CA MET A 477 -18.27 13.47 -9.48
C MET A 477 -16.84 13.24 -8.96
N GLY A 478 -16.63 12.24 -8.10
CA GLY A 478 -15.31 11.92 -7.56
C GLY A 478 -14.30 11.50 -8.63
N LEU A 479 -14.72 10.66 -9.59
CA LEU A 479 -13.86 10.21 -10.68
C LEU A 479 -13.51 11.34 -11.66
N ALA A 480 -14.43 12.27 -11.94
CA ALA A 480 -14.15 13.43 -12.77
C ALA A 480 -13.14 14.39 -12.12
N LEU A 481 -13.23 14.58 -10.80
CA LEU A 481 -12.24 15.36 -10.05
C LEU A 481 -10.83 14.74 -10.10
N LEU A 482 -10.72 13.42 -9.93
CA LEU A 482 -9.43 12.75 -10.10
C LEU A 482 -8.98 12.68 -11.56
N ALA A 483 -9.90 12.66 -12.53
CA ALA A 483 -9.58 12.76 -13.95
C ALA A 483 -8.95 14.12 -14.28
N ASN A 484 -9.45 15.24 -13.71
CA ASN A 484 -8.80 16.54 -13.84
C ASN A 484 -7.34 16.49 -13.32
N LEU A 485 -7.12 15.85 -12.15
CA LEU A 485 -5.78 15.72 -11.58
C LEU A 485 -4.87 14.81 -12.45
N SER A 486 -5.39 13.70 -12.98
CA SER A 486 -4.65 12.85 -13.92
C SER A 486 -4.32 13.58 -15.22
N ALA A 487 -5.22 14.43 -15.73
CA ALA A 487 -4.95 15.23 -16.91
C ALA A 487 -3.78 16.21 -16.69
N TYR A 488 -3.70 16.80 -15.51
CA TYR A 488 -2.52 17.58 -15.10
C TYR A 488 -1.26 16.69 -15.01
N ASP A 489 -1.34 15.51 -14.39
CA ASP A 489 -0.21 14.59 -14.27
C ASP A 489 0.34 14.11 -15.63
N PHE A 490 -0.54 13.94 -16.62
CA PHE A 490 -0.18 13.62 -18.00
C PHE A 490 0.31 14.84 -18.81
N GLY A 491 0.13 16.06 -18.31
CA GLY A 491 0.47 17.29 -19.03
C GLY A 491 -0.57 17.72 -20.07
N TYR A 492 -1.80 17.23 -19.98
CA TYR A 492 -2.91 17.60 -20.86
C TYR A 492 -3.54 18.95 -20.52
N ILE A 493 -3.43 19.38 -19.26
CA ILE A 493 -3.85 20.72 -18.81
C ILE A 493 -2.81 21.33 -17.86
N PRO A 494 -2.64 22.66 -17.83
CA PRO A 494 -1.77 23.33 -16.87
C PRO A 494 -2.40 23.40 -15.47
N ALA A 495 -1.58 23.74 -14.46
CA ALA A 495 -2.02 23.81 -13.06
C ALA A 495 -3.17 24.81 -12.85
N GLY A 496 -3.15 25.97 -13.54
CA GLY A 496 -4.24 26.94 -13.45
C GLY A 496 -5.57 26.36 -13.92
N LYS A 497 -5.56 25.57 -15.01
CA LYS A 497 -6.78 24.96 -15.54
C LYS A 497 -7.31 23.84 -14.63
N LEU A 498 -6.42 23.07 -14.00
CA LEU A 498 -6.80 22.12 -12.95
C LEU A 498 -7.51 22.82 -11.78
N ILE A 499 -6.95 23.92 -11.29
CA ILE A 499 -7.50 24.70 -10.17
C ILE A 499 -8.87 25.27 -10.54
N GLU A 500 -9.01 25.85 -11.74
CA GLU A 500 -10.27 26.40 -12.25
C GLU A 500 -11.36 25.31 -12.34
N ARG A 501 -11.09 24.20 -13.05
CA ARG A 501 -12.06 23.12 -13.24
C ARG A 501 -12.48 22.48 -11.92
N THR A 502 -11.52 22.25 -11.03
CA THR A 502 -11.78 21.69 -9.69
C THR A 502 -12.57 22.66 -8.82
N GLY A 503 -12.22 23.95 -8.85
CA GLY A 503 -12.94 24.99 -8.12
C GLY A 503 -14.40 25.09 -8.53
N ASN A 504 -14.65 25.19 -9.83
CA ASN A 504 -16.02 25.28 -10.35
C ASN A 504 -16.85 24.03 -10.03
N ALA A 505 -16.27 22.83 -10.14
CA ALA A 505 -16.97 21.60 -9.78
C ALA A 505 -17.32 21.54 -8.29
N LEU A 506 -16.38 21.92 -7.40
CA LEU A 506 -16.64 21.96 -5.96
C LEU A 506 -17.65 23.04 -5.57
N ASP A 507 -17.65 24.20 -6.26
CA ASP A 507 -18.66 25.25 -6.09
C ASP A 507 -20.06 24.72 -6.40
N THR A 508 -20.21 24.01 -7.53
CA THR A 508 -21.47 23.37 -7.87
C THR A 508 -21.87 22.31 -6.84
N MET A 509 -20.94 21.42 -6.45
CA MET A 509 -21.21 20.36 -5.46
C MET A 509 -21.69 20.90 -4.10
N GLU A 510 -21.16 22.05 -3.64
CA GLU A 510 -21.60 22.66 -2.39
C GLU A 510 -23.03 23.19 -2.45
N SER A 511 -23.48 23.63 -3.64
CA SER A 511 -24.84 24.12 -3.88
C SER A 511 -25.90 23.01 -3.95
N LEU A 512 -25.49 21.76 -4.17
CA LEU A 512 -26.41 20.62 -4.28
C LEU A 512 -27.10 20.31 -2.95
N GLU A 513 -28.39 19.99 -3.03
CA GLU A 513 -29.16 19.49 -1.90
C GLU A 513 -28.58 18.15 -1.40
N ARG A 514 -28.44 18.00 -0.09
CA ARG A 514 -27.79 16.85 0.56
C ARG A 514 -28.60 16.39 1.76
N TYR A 515 -28.48 15.10 2.10
CA TYR A 515 -29.09 14.52 3.30
C TYR A 515 -27.99 14.13 4.30
N LYS A 516 -27.90 14.84 5.44
CA LYS A 516 -26.88 14.61 6.47
C LYS A 516 -25.44 14.56 5.94
N GLY A 517 -25.13 15.48 5.03
CA GLY A 517 -23.84 15.54 4.32
C GLY A 517 -23.72 14.58 3.12
N HIS A 518 -24.60 13.58 2.98
CA HIS A 518 -24.58 12.67 1.84
C HIS A 518 -25.18 13.32 0.59
N PHE A 519 -24.54 13.05 -0.55
CA PHE A 519 -25.10 13.31 -1.88
C PHE A 519 -26.10 12.22 -2.26
N TYR A 520 -27.16 12.59 -2.98
CA TYR A 520 -28.10 11.65 -3.56
C TYR A 520 -27.48 10.89 -4.75
N ASN A 521 -28.03 9.73 -5.10
CA ASN A 521 -27.51 8.92 -6.19
C ASN A 521 -27.52 9.62 -7.54
N TRP A 522 -28.51 10.49 -7.77
CA TRP A 522 -28.71 11.13 -9.05
C TRP A 522 -29.13 12.59 -8.89
N TYR A 523 -28.40 13.47 -9.57
CA TYR A 523 -28.75 14.86 -9.81
C TYR A 523 -28.85 15.09 -11.29
N ASP A 524 -29.80 15.90 -11.72
CA ASP A 524 -29.83 16.45 -13.07
C ASP A 524 -28.73 17.52 -13.22
N THR A 525 -27.86 17.41 -14.23
CA THR A 525 -26.66 18.28 -14.35
C THR A 525 -26.99 19.68 -14.86
N GLU A 526 -28.12 19.87 -15.54
CA GLU A 526 -28.57 21.17 -16.04
C GLU A 526 -29.34 21.95 -14.96
N SER A 527 -30.25 21.30 -14.24
CA SER A 527 -31.11 21.95 -13.24
C SER A 527 -30.59 21.87 -11.81
N LEU A 528 -29.56 21.04 -11.55
CA LEU A 528 -28.97 20.76 -10.24
C LEU A 528 -29.94 20.14 -9.22
N LYS A 529 -31.11 19.68 -9.67
CA LYS A 529 -32.13 19.08 -8.80
C LYS A 529 -31.86 17.61 -8.57
N PRO A 530 -32.09 17.10 -7.34
CA PRO A 530 -32.11 15.66 -7.09
C PRO A 530 -33.18 14.98 -7.94
N LEU A 531 -32.83 13.86 -8.58
CA LEU A 531 -33.80 13.03 -9.28
C LEU A 531 -34.52 12.11 -8.29
N LEU A 532 -35.85 11.98 -8.44
CA LEU A 532 -36.67 11.15 -7.57
C LEU A 532 -36.65 9.67 -7.99
N PRO A 533 -36.67 8.73 -7.03
CA PRO A 533 -36.68 8.94 -5.58
C PRO A 533 -35.33 9.42 -5.03
N ALA A 534 -35.37 10.37 -4.08
CA ALA A 534 -34.18 10.84 -3.38
C ALA A 534 -33.60 9.71 -2.52
N TYR A 535 -32.48 9.15 -2.98
CA TYR A 535 -31.86 7.96 -2.42
C TYR A 535 -30.37 8.22 -2.13
N VAL A 536 -29.90 7.74 -0.98
CA VAL A 536 -28.49 7.79 -0.56
C VAL A 536 -27.88 6.40 -0.62
N SER A 537 -26.83 6.24 -1.43
CA SER A 537 -26.01 5.01 -1.51
C SER A 537 -24.82 5.07 -0.56
N SER A 538 -24.65 4.02 0.25
CA SER A 538 -23.51 3.89 1.15
C SER A 538 -22.19 3.82 0.39
N VAL A 539 -22.18 3.11 -0.74
CA VAL A 539 -20.99 2.92 -1.58
C VAL A 539 -20.62 4.18 -2.33
N ASP A 540 -21.58 4.86 -2.96
CA ASP A 540 -21.27 6.08 -3.71
C ASP A 540 -20.75 7.18 -2.78
N SER A 541 -21.33 7.27 -1.57
CA SER A 541 -20.85 8.16 -0.51
C SER A 541 -19.40 7.85 -0.12
N GLY A 542 -19.09 6.57 0.10
CA GLY A 542 -17.75 6.14 0.51
C GLY A 542 -16.70 6.24 -0.59
N ASN A 543 -17.09 5.97 -1.84
CA ASN A 543 -16.26 6.20 -3.03
C ASN A 543 -15.95 7.68 -3.14
N LEU A 544 -16.96 8.56 -3.14
CA LEU A 544 -16.74 10.00 -3.21
C LEU A 544 -15.83 10.50 -2.09
N ALA A 545 -16.06 10.07 -0.84
CA ALA A 545 -15.21 10.44 0.28
C ALA A 545 -13.75 9.99 0.09
N GLY A 546 -13.52 8.75 -0.36
CA GLY A 546 -12.18 8.24 -0.68
C GLY A 546 -11.49 9.01 -1.80
N LEU A 547 -12.23 9.36 -2.86
CA LEU A 547 -11.71 10.11 -4.01
C LEU A 547 -11.40 11.57 -3.63
N LEU A 548 -12.25 12.24 -2.83
CA LEU A 548 -12.00 13.60 -2.32
C LEU A 548 -10.79 13.65 -1.38
N LEU A 549 -10.64 12.66 -0.50
CA LEU A 549 -9.46 12.55 0.37
C LEU A 549 -8.19 12.16 -0.39
N THR A 550 -8.31 11.60 -1.60
CA THR A 550 -7.17 11.41 -2.53
C THR A 550 -6.84 12.67 -3.31
N LEU A 551 -7.86 13.44 -3.71
CA LEU A 551 -7.72 14.73 -4.40
C LEU A 551 -6.96 15.73 -3.52
N ARG A 552 -7.30 15.79 -2.23
CA ARG A 552 -6.72 16.71 -1.26
C ARG A 552 -5.18 16.76 -1.26
N PRO A 553 -4.44 15.65 -1.02
CA PRO A 553 -2.98 15.64 -1.11
C PRO A 553 -2.48 15.95 -2.53
N GLY A 554 -3.21 15.57 -3.57
CA GLY A 554 -2.90 15.94 -4.96
C GLY A 554 -2.97 17.43 -5.26
N LEU A 555 -3.84 18.16 -4.56
CA LEU A 555 -3.87 19.63 -4.60
C LEU A 555 -2.71 20.21 -3.77
N LEU A 556 -2.48 19.67 -2.57
CA LEU A 556 -1.46 20.17 -1.63
C LEU A 556 -0.01 19.96 -2.09
N GLU A 557 0.25 19.08 -3.06
CA GLU A 557 1.58 18.93 -3.67
C GLU A 557 1.89 20.00 -4.74
N LEU A 558 0.88 20.65 -5.34
CA LEU A 558 1.06 21.62 -6.42
C LEU A 558 1.98 22.80 -6.04
N PRO A 559 1.92 23.37 -4.81
CA PRO A 559 2.83 24.44 -4.40
C PRO A 559 4.32 24.08 -4.49
N ASP A 560 4.65 22.81 -4.34
CA ASP A 560 6.03 22.30 -4.31
C ASP A 560 6.50 21.81 -5.69
N GLN A 561 5.65 21.91 -6.72
CA GLN A 561 5.98 21.59 -8.10
C GLN A 561 6.41 22.82 -8.89
N ARG A 562 7.23 22.60 -9.92
CA ARG A 562 7.66 23.65 -10.87
C ARG A 562 6.46 24.20 -11.63
N ILE A 563 6.44 25.51 -11.85
CA ILE A 563 5.34 26.19 -12.57
C ILE A 563 5.19 25.72 -14.02
N LEU A 564 6.24 25.11 -14.59
CA LEU A 564 6.21 24.41 -15.86
C LEU A 564 6.75 22.99 -15.70
N ALA A 565 5.85 22.01 -15.71
CA ALA A 565 6.22 20.60 -15.58
C ALA A 565 6.80 20.05 -16.90
N PRO A 566 7.89 19.26 -16.87
CA PRO A 566 8.44 18.64 -18.08
C PRO A 566 7.45 17.74 -18.83
N ARG A 567 6.45 17.18 -18.14
CA ARG A 567 5.42 16.31 -18.69
C ARG A 567 4.43 17.05 -19.59
N LEU A 568 4.33 18.38 -19.50
CA LEU A 568 3.48 19.18 -20.38
C LEU A 568 3.80 18.91 -21.86
N PHE A 569 5.09 18.80 -22.19
CA PHE A 569 5.53 18.51 -23.56
C PHE A 569 5.23 17.08 -24.00
N ASP A 570 5.23 16.12 -23.07
CA ASP A 570 4.79 14.75 -23.36
C ASP A 570 3.29 14.73 -23.70
N GLY A 571 2.48 15.52 -22.97
CA GLY A 571 1.06 15.66 -23.25
C GLY A 571 0.74 16.34 -24.58
N LEU A 572 1.57 17.30 -25.02
CA LEU A 572 1.47 17.91 -26.35
C LEU A 572 1.83 16.91 -27.46
N ASP A 573 2.83 16.06 -27.24
CA ASP A 573 3.24 15.00 -28.17
C ASP A 573 2.12 13.96 -28.35
N ASP A 574 1.44 13.59 -27.27
CA ASP A 574 0.30 12.68 -27.31
C ASP A 574 -0.86 13.23 -28.16
N ALA A 575 -1.23 14.50 -27.95
CA ALA A 575 -2.28 15.18 -28.71
C ALA A 575 -1.91 15.35 -30.19
N LEU A 576 -0.66 15.73 -30.47
CA LEU A 576 -0.14 15.83 -31.83
C LEU A 576 -0.14 14.47 -32.54
N GLY A 577 0.28 13.41 -31.86
CA GLY A 577 0.28 12.05 -32.40
C GLY A 577 -1.11 11.60 -32.85
N ILE A 578 -2.15 11.94 -32.08
CA ILE A 578 -3.55 11.65 -32.45
C ILE A 578 -3.99 12.51 -33.64
N LEU A 579 -3.62 13.79 -33.67
CA LEU A 579 -3.95 14.68 -34.79
C LEU A 579 -3.33 14.20 -36.11
N VAL A 580 -2.07 13.77 -36.08
CA VAL A 580 -1.37 13.20 -37.24
C VAL A 580 -2.08 11.95 -37.76
N GLU A 581 -2.50 11.07 -36.84
CA GLU A 581 -3.26 9.86 -37.18
C GLU A 581 -4.64 10.21 -37.77
N ALA A 582 -5.35 11.18 -37.19
CA ALA A 582 -6.65 11.64 -37.67
C ALA A 582 -6.58 12.39 -39.01
N ALA A 583 -5.45 13.03 -39.33
CA ALA A 583 -5.25 13.72 -40.59
C ALA A 583 -4.88 12.77 -41.75
N GLY A 584 -4.23 11.64 -41.44
CA GLY A 584 -3.83 10.63 -42.44
C GLY A 584 -2.99 11.22 -43.58
N GLU A 585 -3.23 10.77 -44.81
CA GLU A 585 -2.56 11.28 -46.02
C GLU A 585 -2.92 12.73 -46.38
N ALA A 586 -3.95 13.30 -45.75
CA ALA A 586 -4.40 14.68 -45.95
C ALA A 586 -3.71 15.68 -45.01
N ALA A 587 -2.64 15.28 -44.33
CA ALA A 587 -1.88 16.13 -43.40
C ALA A 587 -1.29 17.39 -44.09
N PRO A 588 -1.59 18.60 -43.59
CA PRO A 588 -1.01 19.83 -44.11
C PRO A 588 0.49 19.93 -43.79
N ALA A 589 1.25 20.69 -44.60
CA ALA A 589 2.70 20.86 -44.39
C ALA A 589 3.02 21.51 -43.03
N GLU A 590 2.13 22.35 -42.55
CA GLU A 590 2.15 23.02 -41.25
C GLU A 590 2.10 22.01 -40.09
N LEU A 591 1.45 20.85 -40.28
CA LEU A 591 1.43 19.78 -39.27
C LEU A 591 2.80 19.09 -39.16
N ALA A 592 3.51 18.95 -40.28
CA ALA A 592 4.89 18.45 -40.29
C ALA A 592 5.89 19.47 -39.71
N GLU A 593 5.60 20.77 -39.84
CA GLU A 593 6.36 21.83 -39.15
C GLU A 593 6.15 21.79 -37.64
N LEU A 594 4.90 21.72 -37.17
CA LEU A 594 4.57 21.56 -35.75
C LEU A 594 5.22 20.31 -35.13
N HIS A 595 5.23 19.19 -35.87
CA HIS A 595 5.91 17.97 -35.43
C HIS A 595 7.43 18.14 -35.34
N ARG A 596 8.05 18.85 -36.29
CA ARG A 596 9.48 19.19 -36.20
C ARG A 596 9.75 20.12 -35.02
N ASP A 597 8.92 21.13 -34.78
CA ASP A 597 9.09 22.05 -33.65
C ASP A 597 9.04 21.30 -32.30
N LEU A 598 8.15 20.32 -32.18
CA LEU A 598 8.00 19.52 -30.96
C LEU A 598 9.17 18.52 -30.76
N VAL A 599 9.69 17.91 -31.83
CA VAL A 599 10.70 16.84 -31.76
C VAL A 599 12.15 17.36 -31.85
N SER A 600 12.40 18.50 -32.51
CA SER A 600 13.76 18.95 -32.86
C SER A 600 14.51 19.73 -31.77
N SER A 601 13.84 20.13 -30.68
CA SER A 601 14.43 21.00 -29.65
C SER A 601 14.64 20.24 -28.34
N SER A 602 15.80 20.41 -27.71
CA SER A 602 15.99 20.04 -26.29
C SER A 602 14.94 20.77 -25.45
N ARG A 603 14.28 20.06 -24.51
CA ARG A 603 13.24 20.65 -23.64
C ARG A 603 13.76 21.94 -22.98
N PRO A 604 12.96 23.02 -22.95
CA PRO A 604 13.41 24.28 -22.40
C PRO A 604 13.75 24.13 -20.92
N THR A 605 14.95 24.59 -20.53
CA THR A 605 15.44 24.56 -19.14
C THR A 605 15.30 25.90 -18.44
N THR A 606 15.05 26.97 -19.19
CA THR A 606 14.90 28.35 -18.68
C THR A 606 13.53 28.92 -19.01
N LEU A 607 13.09 29.93 -18.27
CA LEU A 607 11.78 30.55 -18.45
C LEU A 607 11.62 31.26 -19.80
N ASP A 608 12.62 32.01 -20.26
CA ASP A 608 12.56 32.68 -21.57
C ASP A 608 12.54 31.65 -22.71
N ALA A 609 13.37 30.60 -22.62
CA ALA A 609 13.35 29.52 -23.61
C ALA A 609 11.97 28.82 -23.64
N ALA A 610 11.37 28.59 -22.47
CA ALA A 610 10.04 27.99 -22.37
C ALA A 610 8.95 28.87 -22.98
N ARG A 611 8.95 30.18 -22.70
CA ARG A 611 8.00 31.14 -23.27
C ARG A 611 8.11 31.18 -24.79
N GLN A 612 9.33 31.32 -25.32
CA GLN A 612 9.54 31.34 -26.78
C GLN A 612 9.11 30.03 -27.43
N TYR A 613 9.41 28.90 -26.78
CA TYR A 613 9.05 27.59 -27.29
C TYR A 613 7.54 27.37 -27.32
N LEU A 614 6.82 27.66 -26.23
CA LEU A 614 5.36 27.58 -26.18
C LEU A 614 4.69 28.58 -27.12
N GLY A 615 5.25 29.78 -27.26
CA GLY A 615 4.79 30.78 -28.23
C GLY A 615 4.86 30.30 -29.68
N ARG A 616 5.96 29.65 -30.06
CA ARG A 616 6.08 29.01 -31.39
C ARG A 616 5.05 27.89 -31.56
N LEU A 617 4.93 26.98 -30.59
CA LEU A 617 3.98 25.88 -30.65
C LEU A 617 2.52 26.35 -30.75
N ALA A 618 2.13 27.37 -29.98
CA ALA A 618 0.80 27.97 -30.04
C ALA A 618 0.52 28.60 -31.42
N GLY A 619 1.49 29.33 -31.98
CA GLY A 619 1.39 29.90 -33.32
C GLY A 619 1.26 28.84 -34.42
N SER A 620 2.11 27.81 -34.40
CA SER A 620 2.08 26.69 -35.35
C SER A 620 0.78 25.89 -35.24
N ALA A 621 0.28 25.63 -34.02
CA ALA A 621 -0.99 24.94 -33.82
C ALA A 621 -2.19 25.76 -34.32
N ALA A 622 -2.21 27.07 -34.11
CA ALA A 622 -3.26 27.96 -34.63
C ALA A 622 -3.28 28.01 -36.18
N ALA A 623 -2.11 27.96 -36.81
CA ALA A 623 -1.98 27.87 -38.27
C ALA A 623 -2.58 26.56 -38.81
N VAL A 624 -2.33 25.43 -38.13
CA VAL A 624 -2.93 24.12 -38.47
C VAL A 624 -4.45 24.16 -38.40
N VAL A 625 -5.03 24.72 -37.34
CA VAL A 625 -6.50 24.89 -37.18
C VAL A 625 -7.08 25.68 -38.34
N THR A 626 -6.47 26.83 -38.67
CA THR A 626 -6.91 27.72 -39.75
C THR A 626 -6.87 27.00 -41.11
N ARG A 627 -5.82 26.22 -41.37
CA ARG A 627 -5.60 25.54 -42.65
C ARG A 627 -6.56 24.38 -42.87
N LEU A 628 -6.83 23.60 -41.83
CA LEU A 628 -7.75 22.47 -41.88
C LEU A 628 -9.21 22.90 -42.07
N LYS A 629 -9.51 24.21 -42.06
CA LYS A 629 -10.88 24.76 -42.07
C LYS A 629 -11.78 23.95 -41.14
N ALA A 630 -11.28 23.68 -39.94
CA ALA A 630 -11.85 22.71 -39.02
C ALA A 630 -13.36 22.93 -38.91
N ASP A 631 -14.13 22.08 -39.58
CA ASP A 631 -15.52 21.88 -39.21
C ASP A 631 -15.43 21.20 -37.83
N ASP A 632 -15.95 21.85 -36.80
CA ASP A 632 -15.86 21.39 -35.41
C ASP A 632 -16.47 19.98 -35.23
N GLY A 633 -17.30 19.54 -36.19
CA GLY A 633 -17.84 18.18 -36.28
C GLY A 633 -16.86 17.11 -36.76
N SER A 634 -15.77 17.47 -37.46
CA SER A 634 -14.78 16.49 -37.97
C SER A 634 -13.78 16.07 -36.87
N PRO A 635 -13.40 14.77 -36.77
CA PRO A 635 -12.41 14.33 -35.77
C PRO A 635 -11.08 15.08 -35.89
N THR A 636 -10.59 15.30 -37.11
CA THR A 636 -9.33 16.02 -37.38
C THR A 636 -9.41 17.49 -36.95
N GLY A 637 -10.53 18.15 -37.22
CA GLY A 637 -10.74 19.56 -36.83
C GLY A 637 -10.73 19.74 -35.32
N TRP A 638 -11.42 18.87 -34.59
CA TRP A 638 -11.45 18.94 -33.13
C TRP A 638 -10.09 18.68 -32.48
N TRP A 639 -9.33 17.69 -32.95
CA TRP A 639 -7.99 17.42 -32.40
C TRP A 639 -7.02 18.57 -32.69
N ALA A 640 -7.17 19.26 -33.83
CA ALA A 640 -6.41 20.48 -34.11
C ALA A 640 -6.75 21.59 -33.11
N SER A 641 -8.05 21.83 -32.87
CA SER A 641 -8.53 22.82 -31.90
C SER A 641 -8.12 22.48 -30.46
N ALA A 642 -8.14 21.19 -30.08
CA ALA A 642 -7.74 20.72 -28.77
C ALA A 642 -6.23 20.93 -28.54
N LEU A 643 -5.38 20.60 -29.52
CA LEU A 643 -3.94 20.84 -29.44
C LEU A 643 -3.60 22.33 -29.37
N ALA A 644 -4.25 23.16 -30.20
CA ALA A 644 -4.07 24.61 -30.17
C ALA A 644 -4.46 25.22 -28.82
N ARG A 645 -5.59 24.76 -28.24
CA ARG A 645 -6.03 25.16 -26.90
C ARG A 645 -5.01 24.76 -25.83
N GLN A 646 -4.52 23.53 -25.86
CA GLN A 646 -3.52 23.04 -24.90
C GLN A 646 -2.21 23.85 -24.96
N CYS A 647 -1.73 24.19 -26.16
CA CYS A 647 -0.56 25.07 -26.34
C CYS A 647 -0.82 26.48 -25.77
N GLN A 648 -1.99 27.05 -26.07
CA GLN A 648 -2.35 28.40 -25.64
C GLN A 648 -2.53 28.48 -24.11
N GLU A 649 -3.27 27.54 -23.52
CA GLU A 649 -3.47 27.47 -22.07
C GLU A 649 -2.13 27.31 -21.32
N ALA A 650 -1.19 26.51 -21.86
CA ALA A 650 0.15 26.37 -21.28
C ALA A 650 0.95 27.68 -21.33
N LEU A 651 0.88 28.40 -22.45
CA LEU A 651 1.55 29.70 -22.61
C LEU A 651 0.94 30.76 -21.68
N ASP A 652 -0.39 30.80 -21.59
CA ASP A 652 -1.13 31.74 -20.75
C ASP A 652 -0.84 31.48 -19.26
N ASP A 653 -0.77 30.22 -18.83
CA ASP A 653 -0.45 29.85 -17.45
C ASP A 653 0.97 30.29 -17.06
N LEU A 654 1.94 30.05 -17.96
CA LEU A 654 3.32 30.49 -17.79
C LEU A 654 3.40 32.01 -17.71
N MET A 655 2.71 32.71 -18.62
CA MET A 655 2.75 34.17 -18.65
C MET A 655 2.01 34.82 -17.49
N PHE A 656 0.97 34.16 -16.98
CA PHE A 656 0.28 34.59 -15.77
C PHE A 656 1.21 34.55 -14.56
N LEU A 657 2.01 33.49 -14.39
CA LEU A 657 2.90 33.35 -13.25
C LEU A 657 4.25 34.06 -13.42
N ALA A 658 4.75 34.21 -14.65
CA ALA A 658 6.03 34.82 -14.96
C ALA A 658 5.89 36.06 -15.88
N PRO A 659 5.22 37.14 -15.43
CA PRO A 659 4.98 38.33 -16.25
C PRO A 659 6.28 39.02 -16.72
N TRP A 660 7.38 38.87 -15.97
CA TRP A 660 8.69 39.43 -16.36
C TRP A 660 9.34 38.71 -17.54
N ALA A 661 8.87 37.52 -17.93
CA ALA A 661 9.44 36.75 -19.03
C ALA A 661 9.35 37.45 -20.40
N VAL A 662 8.55 38.52 -20.51
CA VAL A 662 8.46 39.39 -21.70
C VAL A 662 9.60 40.41 -21.76
N LEU A 663 10.24 40.72 -20.63
CA LEU A 663 11.37 41.65 -20.58
C LEU A 663 12.58 41.03 -21.30
N PRO A 664 13.33 41.80 -22.09
CA PRO A 664 14.54 41.30 -22.71
C PRO A 664 15.55 40.85 -21.64
N PRO A 665 16.24 39.70 -21.82
CA PRO A 665 17.27 39.27 -20.89
C PRO A 665 18.40 40.29 -20.89
N MET A 666 18.80 40.74 -19.70
CA MET A 666 19.87 41.71 -19.57
C MET A 666 21.22 41.09 -19.98
N LYS A 667 21.99 41.80 -20.82
CA LYS A 667 23.30 41.32 -21.32
C LYS A 667 24.37 41.44 -20.23
N GLY A 668 24.72 40.32 -19.61
CA GLY A 668 25.77 40.22 -18.58
C GLY A 668 25.24 39.55 -17.32
N GLN A 669 26.09 38.78 -16.61
CA GLN A 669 25.70 38.13 -15.35
C GLN A 669 25.45 39.18 -14.27
N VAL A 670 24.17 39.54 -14.08
CA VAL A 670 23.71 40.29 -12.91
C VAL A 670 23.72 39.31 -11.72
N GLY A 671 24.87 39.13 -11.08
CA GLY A 671 25.04 38.17 -9.99
C GLY A 671 23.99 38.39 -8.90
N GLY A 672 23.28 37.35 -8.45
CA GLY A 672 22.18 37.45 -7.47
C GLY A 672 20.76 37.36 -8.06
N LEU A 673 20.59 37.57 -9.38
CA LEU A 673 19.29 37.44 -10.07
C LEU A 673 19.19 36.19 -10.98
N ALA A 674 20.10 35.22 -10.82
CA ALA A 674 20.12 33.97 -11.61
C ALA A 674 18.82 33.15 -11.46
N ALA A 675 18.13 33.27 -10.32
CA ALA A 675 16.86 32.60 -10.06
C ALA A 675 15.71 33.03 -11.00
N LEU A 676 15.84 34.15 -11.71
CA LEU A 676 14.83 34.65 -12.66
C LEU A 676 14.82 33.90 -14.00
N ASP A 677 15.91 33.19 -14.32
CA ASP A 677 16.03 32.40 -15.54
C ASP A 677 15.67 30.92 -15.31
N GLU A 678 15.80 30.43 -14.06
CA GLU A 678 15.35 29.11 -13.66
C GLU A 678 13.81 29.01 -13.63
N ILE A 679 13.27 27.80 -13.82
CA ILE A 679 11.83 27.54 -13.69
C ILE A 679 11.53 27.23 -12.21
N PRO A 680 10.94 28.17 -11.44
CA PRO A 680 10.74 27.99 -10.01
C PRO A 680 9.56 27.06 -9.70
N THR A 681 9.50 26.60 -8.47
CA THR A 681 8.25 26.10 -7.87
C THR A 681 7.30 27.24 -7.55
N LEU A 682 6.01 26.94 -7.38
CA LEU A 682 5.03 27.94 -7.00
C LEU A 682 5.35 28.56 -5.62
N ARG A 683 5.89 27.77 -4.68
CA ARG A 683 6.32 28.25 -3.36
C ARG A 683 7.55 29.15 -3.44
N GLU A 684 8.53 28.81 -4.27
CA GLU A 684 9.68 29.68 -4.51
C GLU A 684 9.23 31.01 -5.12
N LEU A 685 8.34 30.97 -6.13
CA LEU A 685 7.79 32.15 -6.77
C LEU A 685 7.05 33.06 -5.77
N ALA A 686 6.26 32.47 -4.86
CA ALA A 686 5.59 33.20 -3.79
C ALA A 686 6.57 33.90 -2.82
N ALA A 687 7.82 33.42 -2.71
CA ALA A 687 8.86 34.00 -1.88
C ALA A 687 9.76 35.02 -2.61
N PHE A 688 9.61 35.20 -3.93
CA PHE A 688 10.47 36.08 -4.74
C PHE A 688 10.43 37.54 -4.29
N GLU A 689 9.28 38.05 -3.84
CA GLU A 689 9.21 39.41 -3.30
C GLU A 689 10.11 39.56 -2.07
N ALA A 690 10.10 38.61 -1.13
CA ALA A 690 10.92 38.67 0.07
C ALA A 690 12.41 38.43 -0.21
N SER A 691 12.76 37.62 -1.23
CA SER A 691 14.13 37.22 -1.51
C SER A 691 14.86 38.09 -2.52
N LEU A 692 14.17 38.60 -3.56
CA LEU A 692 14.78 39.33 -4.67
C LEU A 692 14.58 40.85 -4.57
N LEU A 693 13.47 41.31 -3.97
CA LEU A 693 13.17 42.74 -3.91
C LEU A 693 14.24 43.56 -3.14
N PRO A 694 14.79 43.10 -1.99
CA PRO A 694 15.84 43.84 -1.30
C PRO A 694 17.11 44.04 -2.14
N GLU A 695 17.47 43.04 -2.95
CA GLU A 695 18.63 43.11 -3.85
C GLU A 695 18.36 44.07 -5.02
N ILE A 696 17.15 44.02 -5.60
CA ILE A 696 16.72 44.94 -6.66
C ILE A 696 16.73 46.38 -6.15
N GLU A 697 16.18 46.62 -4.95
CA GLU A 697 16.14 47.95 -4.33
C GLU A 697 17.54 48.46 -3.98
N TYR A 698 18.41 47.60 -3.45
CA TYR A 698 19.80 47.96 -3.18
C TYR A 698 20.53 48.40 -4.46
N ARG A 699 20.36 47.67 -5.57
CA ARG A 699 21.00 48.02 -6.86
C ARG A 699 20.51 49.34 -7.43
N LEU A 700 19.19 49.53 -7.43
CA LEU A 700 18.55 50.79 -7.85
C LEU A 700 19.05 51.99 -7.02
N LEU A 701 19.39 51.77 -5.74
CA LEU A 701 19.92 52.81 -4.86
C LEU A 701 21.42 53.06 -5.07
N THR A 702 22.21 52.00 -5.29
CA THR A 702 23.67 52.13 -5.46
C THR A 702 24.07 52.65 -6.84
N GLY A 703 23.27 52.38 -7.88
CA GLY A 703 23.41 52.91 -9.23
C GLY A 703 24.72 52.56 -9.94
N GLY A 704 24.75 52.78 -11.26
CA GLY A 704 26.00 52.68 -12.04
C GLY A 704 25.81 52.48 -13.54
N ASN A 705 24.65 51.98 -13.98
CA ASN A 705 24.32 51.75 -15.38
C ASN A 705 22.84 52.12 -15.67
N PRO A 706 22.56 53.18 -16.46
CA PRO A 706 21.18 53.61 -16.77
C PRO A 706 20.31 52.54 -17.45
N GLU A 707 20.91 51.63 -18.22
CA GLU A 707 20.20 50.52 -18.87
C GLU A 707 19.76 49.46 -17.84
N GLU A 708 20.61 49.18 -16.85
CA GLU A 708 20.29 48.30 -15.71
C GLU A 708 19.19 48.89 -14.84
N ASP A 709 19.31 50.17 -14.50
CA ASP A 709 18.36 50.86 -13.63
C ASP A 709 16.95 50.90 -14.24
N THR A 710 16.86 51.10 -15.57
CA THR A 710 15.59 51.08 -16.30
C THR A 710 14.98 49.67 -16.30
N TRP A 711 15.79 48.64 -16.58
CA TRP A 711 15.33 47.25 -16.58
C TRP A 711 14.89 46.78 -15.19
N LEU A 712 15.64 47.12 -14.14
CA LEU A 712 15.29 46.83 -12.74
C LEU A 712 14.00 47.54 -12.31
N ALA A 713 13.76 48.77 -12.78
CA ALA A 713 12.53 49.51 -12.51
C ALA A 713 11.30 48.85 -13.15
N GLU A 714 11.43 48.24 -14.32
CA GLU A 714 10.37 47.47 -14.99
C GLU A 714 10.19 46.06 -14.39
N LEU A 715 11.29 45.44 -13.95
CA LEU A 715 11.28 44.12 -13.31
C LEU A 715 10.56 44.16 -11.95
N ARG A 716 10.80 45.20 -11.14
CA ARG A 716 10.25 45.35 -9.79
C ARG A 716 8.73 45.07 -9.69
N PRO A 717 7.85 45.78 -10.42
CA PRO A 717 6.41 45.52 -10.34
C PRO A 717 6.03 44.13 -10.85
N SER A 718 6.78 43.57 -11.82
CA SER A 718 6.53 42.23 -12.35
C SER A 718 6.81 41.13 -11.32
N ILE A 719 7.85 41.29 -10.50
CA ILE A 719 8.18 40.35 -9.42
C ILE A 719 7.16 40.40 -8.29
N MET A 720 6.73 41.61 -7.90
CA MET A 720 5.65 41.78 -6.92
C MET A 720 4.35 41.13 -7.39
N GLU A 721 3.97 41.37 -8.65
CA GLU A 721 2.76 40.80 -9.23
C GLU A 721 2.83 39.27 -9.32
N ALA A 722 3.98 38.72 -9.70
CA ALA A 722 4.18 37.28 -9.74
C ALA A 722 4.09 36.62 -8.35
N SER A 723 4.75 37.21 -7.36
CA SER A 723 4.70 36.74 -5.97
C SER A 723 3.27 36.76 -5.44
N ARG A 724 2.53 37.85 -5.68
CA ARG A 724 1.10 37.97 -5.33
C ARG A 724 0.25 36.88 -6.00
N ARG A 725 0.38 36.69 -7.32
CA ARG A 725 -0.36 35.65 -8.07
C ARG A 725 -0.05 34.25 -7.57
N ALA A 726 1.21 33.98 -7.23
CA ALA A 726 1.62 32.70 -6.66
C ALA A 726 1.00 32.47 -5.27
N GLN A 727 1.02 33.48 -4.39
CA GLN A 727 0.35 33.43 -3.08
C GLN A 727 -1.16 33.20 -3.22
N GLU A 728 -1.82 33.86 -4.19
CA GLU A 728 -3.24 33.65 -4.48
C GLU A 728 -3.54 32.24 -4.97
N ARG A 729 -2.70 31.66 -5.83
CA ARG A 729 -2.83 30.25 -6.23
C ARG A 729 -2.65 29.29 -5.05
N ILE A 730 -1.65 29.51 -4.21
CA ILE A 730 -1.42 28.68 -3.01
C ILE A 730 -2.64 28.75 -2.09
N ALA A 731 -3.17 29.95 -1.83
CA ALA A 731 -4.38 30.12 -1.02
C ALA A 731 -5.61 29.45 -1.66
N ALA A 732 -5.76 29.52 -2.99
CA ALA A 732 -6.83 28.82 -3.70
C ALA A 732 -6.70 27.29 -3.55
N ILE A 733 -5.49 26.75 -3.74
CA ILE A 733 -5.18 25.32 -3.56
C ILE A 733 -5.52 24.86 -2.13
N GLU A 734 -5.10 25.61 -1.11
CA GLU A 734 -5.38 25.29 0.28
C GLU A 734 -6.88 25.31 0.59
N ARG A 735 -7.62 26.28 0.03
CA ARG A 735 -9.10 26.32 0.12
C ARG A 735 -9.75 25.11 -0.55
N LEU A 736 -9.33 24.73 -1.76
CA LEU A 736 -9.88 23.55 -2.45
C LEU A 736 -9.59 22.25 -1.68
N ALA A 737 -8.40 22.12 -1.10
CA ALA A 737 -8.02 21.00 -0.26
C ALA A 737 -8.87 20.92 1.03
N MET A 738 -9.16 22.07 1.65
CA MET A 738 -10.05 22.18 2.80
C MET A 738 -11.49 21.75 2.43
N ARG A 739 -12.05 22.31 1.36
CA ARG A 739 -13.41 21.99 0.87
C ARG A 739 -13.56 20.52 0.51
N SER A 740 -12.54 19.93 -0.13
CA SER A 740 -12.51 18.49 -0.41
C SER A 740 -12.59 17.66 0.88
N SER A 741 -11.91 18.09 1.95
CA SER A 741 -11.99 17.45 3.26
C SER A 741 -13.37 17.56 3.88
N GLU A 742 -14.00 18.73 3.79
CA GLU A 742 -15.32 19.00 4.37
C GLU A 742 -16.41 18.19 3.65
N LEU A 743 -16.41 18.17 2.32
CA LEU A 743 -17.34 17.39 1.50
C LEU A 743 -17.18 15.88 1.68
N SER A 744 -16.00 15.41 2.10
CA SER A 744 -15.78 13.98 2.42
C SER A 744 -16.41 13.52 3.74
N ARG A 745 -16.90 14.44 4.59
CA ARG A 745 -17.48 14.12 5.90
C ARG A 745 -19.00 13.97 5.78
N MET A 746 -19.47 12.73 5.85
CA MET A 746 -20.89 12.37 5.76
C MET A 746 -21.29 11.49 6.96
N GLU A 747 -22.51 11.58 7.48
CA GLU A 747 -22.94 10.87 8.71
C GLU A 747 -23.43 9.43 8.47
N TYR A 748 -22.59 8.42 8.74
CA TYR A 748 -22.95 7.02 8.45
C TYR A 748 -23.87 6.32 9.46
N ASP A 749 -24.19 6.93 10.60
CA ASP A 749 -24.91 6.29 11.72
C ASP A 749 -26.27 5.70 11.31
N PHE A 750 -27.01 6.34 10.38
CA PHE A 750 -28.31 5.84 9.92
C PHE A 750 -28.21 4.70 8.89
N LEU A 751 -27.08 4.59 8.20
CA LEU A 751 -26.77 3.50 7.26
C LEU A 751 -26.15 2.29 7.96
N TYR A 752 -25.58 2.50 9.16
CA TYR A 752 -24.86 1.49 9.91
C TYR A 752 -25.77 0.57 10.73
N ASP A 753 -25.53 -0.73 10.66
CA ASP A 753 -26.13 -1.72 11.54
C ASP A 753 -25.12 -2.15 12.61
N ARG A 754 -25.36 -1.71 13.85
CA ARG A 754 -24.46 -1.96 14.98
C ARG A 754 -24.37 -3.44 15.38
N ALA A 755 -25.38 -4.25 15.07
CA ALA A 755 -25.39 -5.67 15.42
C ALA A 755 -24.57 -6.51 14.42
N ARG A 756 -24.64 -6.14 13.14
CA ARG A 756 -23.90 -6.80 12.06
C ARG A 756 -22.50 -6.22 11.82
N HIS A 757 -22.27 -5.00 12.29
CA HIS A 757 -21.10 -4.19 11.92
C HIS A 757 -20.99 -3.94 10.41
N LEU A 758 -22.13 -3.84 9.71
CA LEU A 758 -22.19 -3.64 8.25
C LEU A 758 -22.97 -2.37 7.90
N LEU A 759 -22.70 -1.84 6.71
CA LEU A 759 -23.49 -0.77 6.11
C LEU A 759 -24.64 -1.38 5.28
N ALA A 760 -25.83 -0.82 5.41
CA ALA A 760 -26.95 -1.09 4.49
C ALA A 760 -26.58 -0.62 3.08
N ILE A 761 -27.25 -1.16 2.04
CA ILE A 761 -27.00 -0.75 0.65
C ILE A 761 -27.24 0.76 0.48
N GLY A 762 -28.35 1.24 1.03
CA GLY A 762 -28.62 2.67 1.11
C GLY A 762 -29.89 2.98 1.87
N TYR A 763 -30.39 4.18 1.62
CA TYR A 763 -31.52 4.76 2.33
C TYR A 763 -32.37 5.61 1.38
N ASN A 764 -33.66 5.28 1.30
CA ASN A 764 -34.64 6.10 0.61
C ASN A 764 -35.09 7.23 1.54
N VAL A 765 -34.68 8.45 1.22
CA VAL A 765 -34.99 9.64 2.01
C VAL A 765 -36.46 10.02 1.88
N SER A 766 -37.04 9.84 0.68
CA SER A 766 -38.45 10.15 0.41
C SER A 766 -39.41 9.27 1.22
N GLU A 767 -39.03 8.00 1.46
CA GLU A 767 -39.83 7.04 2.22
C GLU A 767 -39.37 6.89 3.69
N HIS A 768 -38.32 7.63 4.10
CA HIS A 768 -37.64 7.46 5.39
C HIS A 768 -37.31 5.99 5.71
N ARG A 769 -36.83 5.26 4.71
CA ARG A 769 -36.65 3.81 4.79
C ARG A 769 -35.22 3.41 4.47
N ARG A 770 -34.59 2.70 5.40
CA ARG A 770 -33.31 2.02 5.18
C ARG A 770 -33.54 0.70 4.47
N ASP A 771 -32.64 0.34 3.56
CA ASP A 771 -32.67 -0.96 2.91
C ASP A 771 -32.46 -2.12 3.90
N ALA A 772 -33.02 -3.28 3.56
CA ALA A 772 -32.87 -4.50 4.35
C ALA A 772 -31.61 -5.30 4.00
N SER A 773 -30.97 -4.99 2.87
CA SER A 773 -29.75 -5.63 2.39
C SER A 773 -28.51 -4.87 2.84
N TYR A 774 -27.36 -5.56 2.91
CA TYR A 774 -26.09 -5.02 3.41
C TYR A 774 -24.95 -5.34 2.45
N TYR A 775 -23.91 -4.50 2.46
CA TYR A 775 -22.64 -4.82 1.82
C TYR A 775 -21.83 -5.72 2.74
N ASP A 776 -21.77 -7.01 2.41
CA ASP A 776 -21.26 -8.06 3.29
C ASP A 776 -20.10 -8.87 2.68
N LEU A 777 -19.46 -8.41 1.60
CA LEU A 777 -18.34 -9.10 0.95
C LEU A 777 -17.09 -8.21 0.89
N LEU A 778 -15.92 -8.82 1.12
CA LEU A 778 -14.63 -8.11 1.00
C LEU A 778 -14.21 -7.90 -0.46
N ALA A 779 -14.58 -8.81 -1.36
CA ALA A 779 -14.42 -8.68 -2.80
C ALA A 779 -15.56 -7.84 -3.39
N SER A 780 -15.55 -6.55 -3.05
CA SER A 780 -16.50 -5.55 -3.54
C SER A 780 -15.85 -4.17 -3.50
N GLU A 781 -16.34 -3.29 -4.36
CA GLU A 781 -16.11 -1.85 -4.35
C GLU A 781 -16.42 -1.21 -2.99
N ALA A 782 -17.37 -1.76 -2.23
CA ALA A 782 -17.78 -1.29 -0.92
C ALA A 782 -16.67 -1.34 0.15
N ARG A 783 -15.60 -2.10 -0.10
CA ARG A 783 -14.44 -2.13 0.80
C ARG A 783 -13.77 -0.76 0.90
N LEU A 784 -13.79 0.07 -0.15
CA LEU A 784 -13.27 1.43 -0.09
C LEU A 784 -14.07 2.27 0.91
N ALA A 785 -15.40 2.21 0.83
CA ALA A 785 -16.29 2.89 1.77
C ALA A 785 -16.03 2.47 3.22
N SER A 786 -15.94 1.16 3.46
CA SER A 786 -15.65 0.62 4.80
C SER A 786 -14.28 1.08 5.31
N PHE A 787 -13.24 1.07 4.46
CA PHE A 787 -11.91 1.56 4.82
C PHE A 787 -11.91 3.05 5.18
N VAL A 788 -12.49 3.90 4.33
CA VAL A 788 -12.48 5.36 4.49
C VAL A 788 -13.23 5.77 5.75
N THR A 789 -14.38 5.17 6.01
CA THR A 789 -15.19 5.47 7.19
C THR A 789 -14.54 5.01 8.49
N ILE A 790 -13.80 3.90 8.49
CA ILE A 790 -12.95 3.49 9.61
C ILE A 790 -11.80 4.49 9.82
N ALA A 791 -11.14 4.92 8.74
CA ALA A 791 -10.03 5.88 8.81
C ALA A 791 -10.46 7.22 9.39
N GLN A 792 -11.64 7.72 8.99
CA GLN A 792 -12.28 8.91 9.56
C GLN A 792 -12.79 8.71 10.99
N GLY A 793 -12.80 7.47 11.52
CA GLY A 793 -13.27 7.16 12.87
C GLY A 793 -14.78 7.12 13.04
N GLN A 794 -15.53 7.06 11.95
CA GLN A 794 -16.99 6.97 11.97
C GLN A 794 -17.49 5.54 12.18
N LEU A 795 -16.76 4.56 11.65
CA LEU A 795 -17.02 3.14 11.88
C LEU A 795 -15.91 2.49 12.71
N PRO A 796 -16.25 1.48 13.52
CA PRO A 796 -15.26 0.72 14.27
C PRO A 796 -14.55 -0.27 13.33
N GLN A 797 -13.31 -0.64 13.66
CA GLN A 797 -12.43 -1.49 12.82
C GLN A 797 -13.04 -2.87 12.55
N GLU A 798 -13.89 -3.36 13.45
CA GLU A 798 -14.68 -4.59 13.34
C GLU A 798 -15.50 -4.64 12.04
N SER A 799 -15.91 -3.49 11.51
CA SER A 799 -16.67 -3.41 10.25
C SER A 799 -15.88 -3.92 9.05
N TRP A 800 -14.54 -3.78 9.06
CA TRP A 800 -13.68 -4.37 8.02
C TRP A 800 -13.68 -5.89 8.09
N PHE A 801 -13.65 -6.44 9.31
CA PHE A 801 -13.60 -7.89 9.54
C PHE A 801 -14.98 -8.56 9.45
N ALA A 802 -16.06 -7.78 9.53
CA ALA A 802 -17.42 -8.25 9.29
C ALA A 802 -17.72 -8.57 7.81
N LEU A 803 -16.96 -7.98 6.87
CA LEU A 803 -17.07 -8.33 5.45
C LEU A 803 -16.75 -9.83 5.23
N GLY A 804 -17.44 -10.48 4.31
CA GLY A 804 -17.35 -11.91 4.06
C GLY A 804 -16.07 -12.26 3.30
N ARG A 805 -15.37 -13.31 3.77
CA ARG A 805 -14.20 -13.92 3.09
C ARG A 805 -14.59 -15.24 2.42
N LEU A 806 -15.59 -15.22 1.54
CA LEU A 806 -16.03 -16.43 0.83
C LEU A 806 -14.99 -16.85 -0.21
N LEU A 807 -14.30 -17.96 0.04
CA LEU A 807 -13.20 -18.43 -0.79
C LEU A 807 -13.58 -19.65 -1.63
N VAL A 808 -13.14 -19.69 -2.88
CA VAL A 808 -13.26 -20.86 -3.77
C VAL A 808 -11.88 -21.37 -4.18
N ALA A 809 -11.73 -22.70 -4.20
CA ALA A 809 -10.56 -23.40 -4.71
C ALA A 809 -10.82 -23.84 -6.17
N GLY A 810 -10.77 -22.90 -7.11
CA GLY A 810 -10.92 -23.20 -8.53
C GLY A 810 -9.59 -23.54 -9.16
N GLY A 811 -9.06 -24.76 -8.96
CA GLY A 811 -7.88 -25.28 -9.67
C GLY A 811 -6.54 -24.52 -9.50
N GLY A 812 -6.50 -23.47 -8.68
CA GLY A 812 -5.36 -22.58 -8.50
C GLY A 812 -5.36 -21.86 -7.14
N ASP A 813 -4.90 -20.60 -7.14
CA ASP A 813 -4.80 -19.75 -5.96
C ASP A 813 -6.18 -19.39 -5.37
N PRO A 814 -6.31 -19.20 -4.04
CA PRO A 814 -7.58 -18.88 -3.41
C PRO A 814 -8.14 -17.54 -3.89
N ILE A 815 -9.41 -17.52 -4.31
CA ILE A 815 -10.11 -16.33 -4.81
C ILE A 815 -11.30 -16.01 -3.92
N LEU A 816 -11.43 -14.76 -3.50
CA LEU A 816 -12.65 -14.26 -2.87
C LEU A 816 -13.76 -14.11 -3.91
N LEU A 817 -14.95 -14.63 -3.62
CA LEU A 817 -16.13 -14.42 -4.43
C LEU A 817 -16.68 -13.01 -4.22
N SER A 818 -17.01 -12.33 -5.32
CA SER A 818 -17.83 -11.13 -5.31
C SER A 818 -19.31 -11.50 -5.52
N TRP A 819 -20.20 -10.53 -5.51
CA TRP A 819 -21.61 -10.79 -5.77
C TRP A 819 -21.86 -11.08 -7.25
N GLY A 820 -21.39 -10.16 -8.11
CA GLY A 820 -21.63 -10.21 -9.56
C GLY A 820 -20.59 -11.01 -10.35
N GLY A 821 -19.40 -11.26 -9.80
CA GLY A 821 -18.24 -11.76 -10.55
C GLY A 821 -17.71 -10.73 -11.55
N SER A 822 -18.01 -9.45 -11.32
CA SER A 822 -17.69 -8.31 -12.19
C SER A 822 -16.27 -7.80 -11.91
N MET A 823 -15.51 -7.41 -12.94
CA MET A 823 -14.11 -6.99 -12.76
C MET A 823 -13.98 -5.75 -11.85
N PHE A 824 -14.92 -4.80 -11.93
CA PHE A 824 -14.85 -3.57 -11.14
C PHE A 824 -14.88 -3.82 -9.63
N GLU A 825 -15.66 -4.83 -9.16
CA GLU A 825 -15.81 -5.17 -7.73
C GLU A 825 -14.43 -5.46 -7.11
N TYR A 826 -13.52 -6.00 -7.91
CA TYR A 826 -12.15 -6.32 -7.51
C TYR A 826 -11.19 -5.15 -7.71
N LEU A 827 -11.25 -4.47 -8.85
CA LEU A 827 -10.16 -3.61 -9.32
C LEU A 827 -10.41 -2.11 -9.13
N MET A 828 -11.67 -1.64 -9.11
CA MET A 828 -11.96 -0.20 -8.93
C MET A 828 -11.31 0.37 -7.66
N PRO A 829 -11.37 -0.29 -6.49
CA PRO A 829 -10.72 0.25 -5.30
C PRO A 829 -9.20 0.39 -5.45
N LEU A 830 -8.54 -0.42 -6.30
CA LEU A 830 -7.09 -0.37 -6.52
C LEU A 830 -6.63 0.90 -7.25
N LEU A 831 -7.54 1.66 -7.85
CA LEU A 831 -7.20 2.94 -8.48
C LEU A 831 -6.62 3.95 -7.47
N VAL A 832 -7.11 3.91 -6.22
CA VAL A 832 -6.64 4.79 -5.14
C VAL A 832 -6.08 4.01 -3.95
N MET A 833 -6.65 2.85 -3.60
CA MET A 833 -6.17 2.06 -2.47
C MET A 833 -4.94 1.23 -2.86
N PRO A 834 -3.84 1.26 -2.08
CA PRO A 834 -2.67 0.45 -2.37
C PRO A 834 -2.93 -1.04 -2.14
N ALA A 835 -2.28 -1.87 -2.97
CA ALA A 835 -2.21 -3.31 -2.78
C ALA A 835 -0.80 -3.73 -2.36
N TYR A 836 -0.71 -4.71 -1.47
CA TYR A 836 0.57 -5.26 -0.99
C TYR A 836 0.77 -6.69 -1.51
N GLU A 837 1.94 -6.96 -2.08
CA GLU A 837 2.27 -8.29 -2.63
C GLU A 837 2.09 -9.40 -1.59
N ASN A 838 1.51 -10.53 -2.03
CA ASN A 838 1.27 -11.73 -1.21
C ASN A 838 0.21 -11.52 -0.09
N THR A 839 -0.68 -10.55 -0.24
CA THR A 839 -1.90 -10.42 0.60
C THR A 839 -3.08 -11.16 -0.02
N LEU A 840 -4.12 -11.39 0.78
CA LEU A 840 -5.37 -11.99 0.33
C LEU A 840 -6.00 -11.19 -0.83
N LEU A 841 -6.01 -9.86 -0.71
CA LEU A 841 -6.56 -8.97 -1.75
C LEU A 841 -5.70 -8.99 -3.02
N ASP A 842 -4.36 -8.91 -2.89
CA ASP A 842 -3.45 -8.98 -4.05
C ASP A 842 -3.61 -10.28 -4.83
N GLN A 843 -3.66 -11.41 -4.12
CA GLN A 843 -3.85 -12.72 -4.74
C GLN A 843 -5.24 -12.86 -5.39
N THR A 844 -6.29 -12.39 -4.69
CA THR A 844 -7.66 -12.39 -5.24
C THR A 844 -7.74 -11.60 -6.53
N CYS A 845 -7.19 -10.38 -6.57
CA CYS A 845 -7.26 -9.52 -7.75
C CYS A 845 -6.49 -10.13 -8.94
N LYS A 846 -5.32 -10.73 -8.72
CA LYS A 846 -4.56 -11.46 -9.75
C LYS A 846 -5.35 -12.66 -10.29
N ALA A 847 -5.85 -13.49 -9.40
CA ALA A 847 -6.60 -14.69 -9.78
C ALA A 847 -7.93 -14.36 -10.49
N ALA A 848 -8.60 -13.26 -10.11
CA ALA A 848 -9.79 -12.78 -10.81
C ALA A 848 -9.48 -12.38 -12.27
N VAL A 849 -8.36 -11.67 -12.50
CA VAL A 849 -7.90 -11.31 -13.86
C VAL A 849 -7.51 -12.56 -14.66
N ASP A 850 -6.77 -13.49 -14.06
CA ASP A 850 -6.39 -14.75 -14.72
C ASP A 850 -7.62 -15.56 -15.15
N ARG A 851 -8.63 -15.65 -14.28
CA ARG A 851 -9.90 -16.33 -14.58
C ARG A 851 -10.68 -15.65 -15.70
N GLN A 852 -10.66 -14.31 -15.78
CA GLN A 852 -11.25 -13.54 -16.87
C GLN A 852 -10.53 -13.79 -18.20
N ILE A 853 -9.19 -13.81 -18.21
CA ILE A 853 -8.38 -14.15 -19.39
C ILE A 853 -8.69 -15.57 -19.87
N GLU A 854 -8.72 -16.54 -18.95
CA GLU A 854 -9.07 -17.93 -19.26
C GLU A 854 -10.48 -18.04 -19.84
N TYR A 855 -11.46 -17.35 -19.26
CA TYR A 855 -12.83 -17.37 -19.76
C TYR A 855 -12.95 -16.78 -21.17
N GLY A 856 -12.28 -15.66 -21.45
CA GLY A 856 -12.20 -15.08 -22.80
C GLY A 856 -11.61 -16.06 -23.82
N ARG A 857 -10.51 -16.74 -23.46
CA ARG A 857 -9.89 -17.79 -24.29
C ARG A 857 -10.84 -18.96 -24.56
N MET A 858 -11.53 -19.47 -23.53
CA MET A 858 -12.50 -20.56 -23.68
C MET A 858 -13.67 -20.18 -24.60
N ARG A 859 -14.08 -18.91 -24.59
CA ARG A 859 -15.17 -18.38 -25.43
C ARG A 859 -14.71 -17.90 -26.81
N GLY A 860 -13.40 -17.82 -27.06
CA GLY A 860 -12.84 -17.33 -28.32
C GLY A 860 -13.04 -15.82 -28.56
N VAL A 861 -13.18 -15.03 -27.50
CA VAL A 861 -13.38 -13.57 -27.56
C VAL A 861 -12.31 -12.83 -26.72
N PRO A 862 -12.11 -11.52 -26.93
CA PRO A 862 -11.35 -10.70 -25.97
C PRO A 862 -11.95 -10.80 -24.58
N TRP A 863 -11.18 -10.48 -23.54
CA TRP A 863 -11.65 -10.55 -22.15
C TRP A 863 -11.90 -9.15 -21.57
N GLY A 864 -12.44 -9.09 -20.35
CA GLY A 864 -12.86 -7.86 -19.68
C GLY A 864 -14.37 -7.79 -19.51
N ILE A 865 -14.94 -8.68 -18.70
CA ILE A 865 -16.37 -8.72 -18.40
C ILE A 865 -16.62 -7.96 -17.11
N SER A 866 -17.49 -6.96 -17.19
CA SER A 866 -17.92 -6.14 -16.05
C SER A 866 -19.29 -5.53 -16.35
N GLU A 867 -19.92 -4.89 -15.37
CA GLU A 867 -21.11 -4.06 -15.56
C GLU A 867 -20.92 -3.06 -16.70
N SER A 868 -21.90 -2.99 -17.58
CA SER A 868 -21.79 -2.19 -18.80
C SER A 868 -23.13 -2.03 -19.50
N GLY A 869 -23.14 -1.13 -20.48
CA GLY A 869 -24.18 -1.10 -21.51
C GLY A 869 -24.18 -2.39 -22.33
N TYR A 870 -25.33 -2.80 -22.87
CA TYR A 870 -25.44 -3.96 -23.75
C TYR A 870 -26.40 -3.69 -24.91
N ASN A 871 -26.43 -4.58 -25.91
CA ASN A 871 -27.20 -4.36 -27.15
C ASN A 871 -28.70 -4.62 -26.95
N ALA A 872 -29.33 -3.80 -26.11
CA ALA A 872 -30.77 -3.64 -25.99
C ALA A 872 -31.05 -2.16 -25.72
N VAL A 873 -32.12 -1.64 -26.30
CA VAL A 873 -32.54 -0.24 -26.13
C VAL A 873 -33.92 -0.16 -25.51
N ASP A 874 -34.18 0.91 -24.75
CA ASP A 874 -35.53 1.23 -24.28
C ASP A 874 -36.39 1.88 -25.37
N VAL A 875 -37.60 2.31 -24.98
CA VAL A 875 -38.55 3.04 -25.83
C VAL A 875 -38.02 4.38 -26.33
N HIS A 876 -36.97 4.92 -25.71
CA HIS A 876 -36.31 6.17 -26.07
C HIS A 876 -35.01 5.95 -26.85
N LEU A 877 -34.74 4.70 -27.25
CA LEU A 877 -33.54 4.29 -27.98
C LEU A 877 -32.23 4.45 -27.17
N ASN A 878 -32.31 4.44 -25.83
CA ASN A 878 -31.13 4.44 -24.97
C ASN A 878 -30.69 3.01 -24.68
N TYR A 879 -29.39 2.75 -24.80
CA TYR A 879 -28.80 1.47 -24.40
C TYR A 879 -29.09 1.17 -22.93
N GLN A 880 -29.48 -0.07 -22.68
CA GLN A 880 -29.73 -0.57 -21.33
C GLN A 880 -28.42 -0.96 -20.64
N TYR A 881 -28.42 -0.87 -19.31
CA TYR A 881 -27.25 -1.12 -18.47
C TYR A 881 -27.54 -2.20 -17.43
N ARG A 882 -26.56 -3.10 -17.20
CA ARG A 882 -26.64 -4.09 -16.11
C ARG A 882 -25.27 -4.65 -15.74
N SER A 883 -25.21 -5.34 -14.61
CA SER A 883 -24.03 -6.07 -14.15
C SER A 883 -23.86 -7.41 -14.88
N PHE A 884 -22.63 -7.66 -15.35
CA PHE A 884 -22.14 -8.91 -15.94
C PHE A 884 -20.94 -9.44 -15.13
N GLY A 885 -20.67 -10.74 -15.22
CA GLY A 885 -19.51 -11.31 -14.56
C GLY A 885 -19.13 -12.70 -15.06
N VAL A 886 -17.99 -13.19 -14.60
CA VAL A 886 -17.46 -14.49 -15.03
C VAL A 886 -17.94 -15.61 -14.11
N PRO A 887 -18.43 -16.74 -14.66
CA PRO A 887 -18.79 -17.91 -13.85
C PRO A 887 -17.64 -18.39 -12.96
N GLY A 888 -17.93 -18.62 -11.68
CA GLY A 888 -16.94 -19.03 -10.68
C GLY A 888 -16.27 -17.86 -9.93
N LEU A 889 -16.55 -16.60 -10.31
CA LEU A 889 -16.14 -15.41 -9.54
C LEU A 889 -17.30 -14.78 -8.75
N GLY A 890 -18.55 -14.95 -9.20
CA GLY A 890 -19.73 -14.36 -8.58
C GLY A 890 -20.67 -15.38 -7.92
N LEU A 891 -21.40 -14.93 -6.90
CA LEU A 891 -22.50 -15.69 -6.27
C LEU A 891 -23.79 -15.71 -7.09
N ARG A 892 -23.98 -14.70 -7.96
CA ARG A 892 -25.17 -14.58 -8.81
C ARG A 892 -25.30 -15.77 -9.76
N ARG A 893 -26.51 -16.32 -9.89
CA ARG A 893 -26.82 -17.38 -10.87
C ARG A 893 -26.95 -16.80 -12.29
N GLY A 894 -26.69 -17.61 -13.31
CA GLY A 894 -26.89 -17.23 -14.71
C GLY A 894 -25.76 -16.42 -15.35
N LEU A 895 -24.59 -16.27 -14.68
CA LEU A 895 -23.45 -15.50 -15.22
C LEU A 895 -22.92 -16.01 -16.57
N ALA A 896 -23.21 -17.26 -16.94
CA ALA A 896 -22.80 -17.84 -18.22
C ALA A 896 -23.73 -17.51 -19.39
N GLU A 897 -24.91 -16.94 -19.13
CA GLU A 897 -25.97 -16.70 -20.12
C GLU A 897 -25.64 -15.51 -21.05
N ASP A 898 -24.89 -14.54 -20.53
CA ASP A 898 -24.51 -13.33 -21.24
C ASP A 898 -23.01 -13.29 -21.49
N LEU A 899 -22.63 -12.80 -22.68
CA LEU A 899 -21.23 -12.59 -23.04
C LEU A 899 -21.06 -11.17 -23.57
N VAL A 900 -20.76 -10.24 -22.66
CA VAL A 900 -20.55 -8.82 -22.96
C VAL A 900 -19.15 -8.43 -22.48
N ILE A 901 -18.34 -7.91 -23.40
CA ILE A 901 -16.97 -7.45 -23.11
C ILE A 901 -17.00 -5.93 -22.96
N ALA A 902 -16.57 -5.45 -21.81
CA ALA A 902 -16.46 -4.03 -21.47
C ALA A 902 -14.97 -3.62 -21.47
N PRO A 903 -14.51 -2.84 -22.45
CA PRO A 903 -13.10 -2.47 -22.58
C PRO A 903 -12.48 -1.80 -21.35
N TYR A 904 -13.25 -1.01 -20.59
CA TYR A 904 -12.75 -0.38 -19.36
C TYR A 904 -12.33 -1.42 -18.30
N ALA A 905 -12.93 -2.61 -18.29
CA ALA A 905 -12.52 -3.71 -17.39
C ALA A 905 -11.12 -4.23 -17.74
N SER A 906 -10.75 -4.21 -19.02
CA SER A 906 -9.38 -4.47 -19.47
C SER A 906 -8.43 -3.35 -19.08
N ALA A 907 -8.89 -2.09 -19.17
CA ALA A 907 -8.11 -0.94 -18.70
C ALA A 907 -7.82 -1.03 -17.19
N LEU A 908 -8.82 -1.37 -16.36
CA LEU A 908 -8.64 -1.63 -14.93
C LEU A 908 -7.57 -2.70 -14.67
N ALA A 909 -7.52 -3.75 -15.49
CA ALA A 909 -6.54 -4.82 -15.33
C ALA A 909 -5.08 -4.37 -15.56
N LEU A 910 -4.82 -3.18 -16.11
CA LEU A 910 -3.47 -2.59 -16.19
C LEU A 910 -2.81 -2.44 -14.81
N VAL A 911 -3.61 -2.33 -13.73
CA VAL A 911 -3.07 -2.18 -12.37
C VAL A 911 -2.52 -3.48 -11.78
N VAL A 912 -2.85 -4.63 -12.40
CA VAL A 912 -2.52 -5.98 -11.91
C VAL A 912 -1.69 -6.78 -12.92
N ALA A 913 -2.13 -6.84 -14.17
CA ALA A 913 -1.53 -7.60 -15.27
C ALA A 913 -1.29 -6.69 -16.49
N PRO A 914 -0.34 -5.74 -16.39
CA PRO A 914 -0.20 -4.67 -17.36
C PRO A 914 0.17 -5.15 -18.77
N GLU A 915 0.99 -6.19 -18.90
CA GLU A 915 1.40 -6.72 -20.21
C GLU A 915 0.20 -7.38 -20.93
N GLU A 916 -0.55 -8.23 -20.25
CA GLU A 916 -1.73 -8.92 -20.79
C GLU A 916 -2.87 -7.96 -21.09
N ALA A 917 -3.11 -6.99 -20.20
CA ALA A 917 -4.12 -5.95 -20.39
C ALA A 917 -3.80 -5.06 -21.60
N CYS A 918 -2.53 -4.62 -21.75
CA CYS A 918 -2.10 -3.83 -22.90
C CYS A 918 -2.34 -4.57 -24.22
N LEU A 919 -1.98 -5.85 -24.31
CA LEU A 919 -2.21 -6.66 -25.51
C LEU A 919 -3.71 -6.80 -25.82
N ASN A 920 -4.56 -6.96 -24.81
CA ASN A 920 -6.00 -7.05 -25.01
C ASN A 920 -6.59 -5.73 -25.50
N LEU A 921 -6.14 -4.59 -24.94
CA LEU A 921 -6.56 -3.26 -25.38
C LEU A 921 -6.16 -2.97 -26.83
N GLN A 922 -4.93 -3.33 -27.23
CA GLN A 922 -4.50 -3.25 -28.63
C GLN A 922 -5.38 -4.12 -29.54
N GLN A 923 -5.67 -5.36 -29.12
CA GLN A 923 -6.56 -6.24 -29.88
C GLN A 923 -7.99 -5.68 -30.02
N LEU A 924 -8.51 -4.98 -29.00
CA LEU A 924 -9.82 -4.33 -29.05
C LEU A 924 -9.79 -3.13 -30.03
N ALA A 925 -8.75 -2.30 -29.98
CA ALA A 925 -8.55 -1.19 -30.90
C ALA A 925 -8.43 -1.66 -32.36
N ASP A 926 -7.58 -2.66 -32.64
CA ASP A 926 -7.37 -3.24 -33.98
C ASP A 926 -8.66 -3.83 -34.59
N ARG A 927 -9.62 -4.22 -33.74
CA ARG A 927 -10.92 -4.75 -34.14
C ARG A 927 -11.97 -3.66 -34.40
N GLY A 928 -11.59 -2.39 -34.32
CA GLY A 928 -12.44 -1.21 -34.56
C GLY A 928 -13.35 -0.84 -33.39
N PHE A 929 -12.96 -1.15 -32.15
CA PHE A 929 -13.74 -0.82 -30.95
C PHE A 929 -13.30 0.47 -30.26
N GLU A 930 -12.55 1.29 -30.97
CA GLU A 930 -12.11 2.60 -30.54
C GLU A 930 -12.91 3.69 -31.26
N GLY A 931 -13.35 4.70 -30.51
CA GLY A 931 -14.00 5.90 -30.98
C GLY A 931 -13.19 7.15 -30.60
N ARG A 932 -13.85 8.32 -30.69
CA ARG A 932 -13.20 9.63 -30.42
C ARG A 932 -12.68 9.74 -28.99
N TYR A 933 -13.44 9.20 -28.05
CA TYR A 933 -13.19 9.30 -26.60
C TYR A 933 -12.48 8.07 -26.04
N GLY A 934 -11.76 7.31 -26.87
CA GLY A 934 -11.13 6.05 -26.49
C GLY A 934 -12.00 4.85 -26.84
N LEU A 935 -11.89 3.75 -26.07
CA LEU A 935 -12.63 2.53 -26.35
C LEU A 935 -14.13 2.69 -26.02
N TYR A 936 -15.00 2.14 -26.87
CA TYR A 936 -16.45 2.15 -26.65
C TYR A 936 -16.84 1.37 -25.40
N GLU A 937 -18.05 1.65 -24.89
CA GLU A 937 -18.62 1.08 -23.68
C GLU A 937 -18.55 -0.45 -23.62
N ALA A 938 -19.04 -1.14 -24.65
CA ALA A 938 -19.10 -2.59 -24.65
C ALA A 938 -19.22 -3.23 -26.04
N ILE A 939 -18.93 -4.52 -26.09
CA ILE A 939 -19.16 -5.42 -27.22
C ILE A 939 -20.01 -6.59 -26.74
N ASP A 940 -21.24 -6.67 -27.24
CA ASP A 940 -22.17 -7.75 -26.91
C ASP A 940 -22.00 -8.91 -27.90
N TYR A 941 -21.61 -10.08 -27.41
CA TYR A 941 -21.47 -11.33 -28.16
C TYR A 941 -22.63 -12.31 -27.88
N THR A 942 -23.65 -11.89 -27.14
CA THR A 942 -24.75 -12.76 -26.72
C THR A 942 -25.64 -13.11 -27.91
N PRO A 943 -25.80 -14.39 -28.30
CA PRO A 943 -26.46 -14.78 -29.54
C PRO A 943 -27.89 -14.25 -29.71
N SER A 944 -28.66 -14.18 -28.62
CA SER A 944 -30.05 -13.72 -28.64
C SER A 944 -30.21 -12.21 -28.90
N ARG A 945 -29.13 -11.43 -28.78
CA ARG A 945 -29.12 -9.97 -28.97
C ARG A 945 -28.36 -9.53 -30.22
N GLN A 946 -27.93 -10.46 -31.07
CA GLN A 946 -27.20 -10.11 -32.28
C GLN A 946 -28.14 -9.68 -33.42
N PRO A 947 -27.79 -8.61 -34.16
CA PRO A 947 -28.43 -8.34 -35.44
C PRO A 947 -28.26 -9.52 -36.40
N ARG A 948 -29.22 -9.73 -37.30
CA ARG A 948 -29.16 -10.82 -38.28
C ARG A 948 -27.87 -10.75 -39.10
N GLY A 949 -27.14 -11.87 -39.15
CA GLY A 949 -25.89 -11.99 -39.90
C GLY A 949 -24.64 -11.40 -39.22
N GLN A 950 -24.76 -10.86 -38.01
CA GLN A 950 -23.63 -10.38 -37.22
C GLN A 950 -23.30 -11.34 -36.08
N SER A 951 -22.01 -11.45 -35.75
CA SER A 951 -21.51 -12.28 -34.64
C SER A 951 -21.28 -11.49 -33.35
N ARG A 952 -21.43 -10.16 -33.42
CA ARG A 952 -21.22 -9.21 -32.32
C ARG A 952 -21.93 -7.88 -32.61
N ALA A 953 -22.28 -7.14 -31.57
CA ALA A 953 -22.81 -5.78 -31.64
C ALA A 953 -21.98 -4.84 -30.77
N VAL A 954 -21.66 -3.65 -31.28
CA VAL A 954 -20.89 -2.63 -30.54
C VAL A 954 -21.86 -1.64 -29.89
N VAL A 955 -21.71 -1.44 -28.59
CA VAL A 955 -22.45 -0.43 -27.82
C VAL A 955 -21.66 0.87 -27.93
N ARG A 956 -22.02 1.73 -28.90
CA ARG A 956 -21.34 3.01 -29.14
C ARG A 956 -21.81 4.08 -28.17
N SER A 957 -21.40 3.91 -26.93
CA SER A 957 -21.64 4.82 -25.80
C SER A 957 -20.34 4.95 -25.01
N PHE A 958 -20.29 5.94 -24.13
CA PHE A 958 -19.23 6.13 -23.14
C PHE A 958 -19.89 6.52 -21.82
N MET A 959 -19.44 5.94 -20.71
CA MET A 959 -19.91 6.30 -19.37
C MET A 959 -18.82 7.04 -18.59
N ALA A 960 -19.19 8.09 -17.85
CA ALA A 960 -18.21 8.94 -17.17
C ALA A 960 -17.36 8.17 -16.16
N HIS A 961 -17.96 7.27 -15.38
CA HIS A 961 -17.20 6.45 -14.43
C HIS A 961 -16.28 5.44 -15.14
N HIS A 962 -16.69 4.82 -16.25
CA HIS A 962 -15.83 3.93 -17.02
C HIS A 962 -14.63 4.67 -17.65
N GLN A 963 -14.86 5.89 -18.15
CA GLN A 963 -13.80 6.76 -18.66
C GLN A 963 -12.85 7.20 -17.55
N GLY A 964 -13.38 7.60 -16.38
CA GLY A 964 -12.58 7.99 -15.23
C GLY A 964 -11.72 6.84 -14.72
N MET A 965 -12.30 5.66 -14.55
CA MET A 965 -11.58 4.46 -14.15
C MET A 965 -10.49 4.06 -15.15
N SER A 966 -10.77 4.16 -16.45
CA SER A 966 -9.78 3.88 -17.50
C SER A 966 -8.61 4.86 -17.45
N LEU A 967 -8.89 6.17 -17.31
CA LEU A 967 -7.85 7.19 -17.24
C LEU A 967 -6.96 7.01 -16.00
N LEU A 968 -7.55 6.72 -14.85
CA LEU A 968 -6.80 6.47 -13.61
C LEU A 968 -5.97 5.19 -13.69
N ALA A 969 -6.45 4.13 -14.35
CA ALA A 969 -5.68 2.90 -14.56
C ALA A 969 -4.50 3.10 -15.52
N LEU A 970 -4.67 3.93 -16.56
CA LEU A 970 -3.59 4.36 -17.44
C LEU A 970 -2.56 5.21 -16.68
N ALA A 971 -3.02 6.17 -15.87
CA ALA A 971 -2.16 6.98 -15.01
C ALA A 971 -1.38 6.12 -14.00
N TYR A 972 -2.03 5.09 -13.45
CA TYR A 972 -1.39 4.15 -12.53
C TYR A 972 -0.15 3.50 -13.16
N LEU A 973 -0.27 3.00 -14.39
CA LEU A 973 0.81 2.30 -15.08
C LEU A 973 1.87 3.27 -15.63
N LEU A 974 1.45 4.36 -16.27
CA LEU A 974 2.34 5.26 -17.01
C LEU A 974 3.02 6.33 -16.14
N LEU A 975 2.42 6.68 -14.99
CA LEU A 975 2.87 7.79 -14.14
C LEU A 975 3.36 7.32 -12.76
N ASP A 976 3.60 6.01 -12.60
CA ASP A 976 4.00 5.37 -11.34
C ASP A 976 3.02 5.67 -10.19
N ARG A 977 1.75 5.29 -10.42
CA ARG A 977 0.71 5.13 -9.38
C ARG A 977 0.46 6.39 -8.56
N PRO A 978 0.25 7.56 -9.19
CA PRO A 978 0.19 8.84 -8.48
C PRO A 978 -0.97 8.88 -7.46
N MET A 979 -2.14 8.33 -7.81
CA MET A 979 -3.30 8.32 -6.91
C MET A 979 -3.10 7.43 -5.67
N GLN A 980 -2.44 6.28 -5.80
CA GLN A 980 -2.11 5.46 -4.63
C GLN A 980 -1.12 6.15 -3.70
N LYS A 981 -0.09 6.83 -4.25
CA LYS A 981 0.87 7.58 -3.43
C LYS A 981 0.21 8.72 -2.66
N ARG A 982 -0.76 9.39 -3.29
CA ARG A 982 -1.58 10.45 -2.67
C ARG A 982 -2.51 9.88 -1.59
N PHE A 983 -3.14 8.73 -1.85
CA PHE A 983 -3.92 8.03 -0.83
C PHE A 983 -3.05 7.61 0.36
N GLU A 984 -1.85 7.09 0.11
CA GLU A 984 -0.88 6.70 1.14
C GLU A 984 -0.28 7.88 1.92
N SER A 985 -0.37 9.11 1.42
CA SER A 985 0.16 10.29 2.11
C SER A 985 -0.83 10.91 3.11
N ASP A 986 -2.12 10.54 3.04
CA ASP A 986 -3.12 11.03 3.98
C ASP A 986 -2.91 10.41 5.38
N PRO A 987 -2.74 11.21 6.45
CA PRO A 987 -2.49 10.70 7.80
C PRO A 987 -3.58 9.76 8.35
N LEU A 988 -4.85 9.97 7.99
CA LEU A 988 -5.95 9.11 8.44
C LEU A 988 -5.87 7.73 7.78
N PHE A 989 -5.51 7.71 6.49
CA PHE A 989 -5.31 6.48 5.75
C PHE A 989 -4.04 5.76 6.22
N GLN A 990 -2.93 6.47 6.44
CA GLN A 990 -1.69 5.90 6.99
C GLN A 990 -1.92 5.12 8.29
N ALA A 991 -2.70 5.69 9.22
CA ALA A 991 -3.04 5.03 10.49
C ALA A 991 -3.86 3.74 10.31
N THR A 992 -4.50 3.56 9.15
CA THR A 992 -5.47 2.50 8.86
C THR A 992 -4.94 1.47 7.84
N MET A 993 -3.79 1.75 7.18
CA MET A 993 -3.18 0.93 6.11
C MET A 993 -3.00 -0.55 6.45
N LEU A 994 -2.82 -0.89 7.73
CA LEU A 994 -2.62 -2.27 8.17
C LEU A 994 -3.82 -3.17 7.81
N LEU A 995 -5.04 -2.62 7.67
CA LEU A 995 -6.21 -3.39 7.22
C LEU A 995 -6.04 -3.99 5.82
N LEU A 996 -5.24 -3.35 4.96
CA LEU A 996 -4.96 -3.81 3.59
C LEU A 996 -3.88 -4.90 3.55
N GLN A 997 -3.27 -5.20 4.69
CA GLN A 997 -2.18 -6.15 4.85
C GLN A 997 -2.69 -7.49 5.41
N GLU A 998 -3.91 -7.90 5.03
CA GLU A 998 -4.50 -9.17 5.44
C GLU A 998 -3.81 -10.35 4.73
N ARG A 999 -3.45 -11.37 5.52
CA ARG A 999 -2.77 -12.57 5.02
C ARG A 999 -3.72 -13.46 4.24
N VAL A 1000 -3.16 -14.21 3.31
CA VAL A 1000 -3.85 -15.34 2.68
C VAL A 1000 -4.11 -16.42 3.74
N PRO A 1001 -5.37 -16.81 4.02
CA PRO A 1001 -5.67 -17.85 5.00
C PRO A 1001 -5.05 -19.19 4.62
N LYS A 1002 -4.41 -19.87 5.58
CA LYS A 1002 -3.79 -21.19 5.37
C LYS A 1002 -4.82 -22.33 5.30
N ALA A 1003 -6.02 -22.12 5.85
CA ALA A 1003 -7.01 -23.16 6.09
C ALA A 1003 -8.40 -22.53 6.30
N THR A 1004 -9.23 -22.52 5.26
CA THR A 1004 -10.64 -22.10 5.35
C THR A 1004 -11.50 -23.11 4.60
N ALA A 1005 -12.73 -23.32 5.09
CA ALA A 1005 -13.76 -24.06 4.40
C ALA A 1005 -14.00 -23.39 3.04
N PHE A 1006 -13.61 -24.05 1.95
CA PHE A 1006 -13.89 -23.54 0.61
C PHE A 1006 -15.39 -23.68 0.33
N PHE A 1007 -15.99 -22.64 -0.25
CA PHE A 1007 -17.39 -22.67 -0.62
C PHE A 1007 -17.59 -23.61 -1.82
N SER A 1008 -18.02 -24.85 -1.56
CA SER A 1008 -18.10 -25.91 -2.57
C SER A 1008 -19.26 -25.75 -3.58
N GLN A 1009 -20.24 -24.87 -3.32
CA GLN A 1009 -21.47 -24.80 -4.12
C GLN A 1009 -21.39 -23.89 -5.36
N ALA A 1010 -20.33 -23.09 -5.53
CA ALA A 1010 -20.15 -22.25 -6.72
C ALA A 1010 -19.32 -22.93 -7.84
N ALA A 1011 -18.81 -24.14 -7.58
CA ALA A 1011 -17.83 -24.84 -8.40
C ALA A 1011 -18.39 -26.09 -9.09
N GLU A 1012 -19.67 -26.13 -9.44
CA GLU A 1012 -20.07 -26.95 -10.58
C GLU A 1012 -19.96 -26.10 -11.84
N PRO A 1013 -18.87 -26.23 -12.62
CA PRO A 1013 -18.95 -25.85 -14.01
C PRO A 1013 -20.03 -26.76 -14.60
N THR A 1014 -21.23 -26.21 -14.82
CA THR A 1014 -22.19 -26.85 -15.73
C THR A 1014 -21.39 -27.20 -16.97
N GLU A 1015 -21.11 -28.49 -17.17
CA GLU A 1015 -20.28 -28.96 -18.26
C GLU A 1015 -20.76 -28.24 -19.52
N VAL A 1016 -19.84 -27.54 -20.18
CA VAL A 1016 -20.05 -27.01 -21.52
C VAL A 1016 -20.20 -28.23 -22.43
N ARG A 1017 -21.40 -28.82 -22.42
CA ARG A 1017 -21.88 -29.67 -23.49
C ARG A 1017 -21.77 -28.80 -24.72
N ARG A 1018 -20.87 -29.18 -25.64
CA ARG A 1018 -20.81 -28.67 -27.01
C ARG A 1018 -22.25 -28.46 -27.50
N ILE A 1019 -22.65 -27.20 -27.69
CA ILE A 1019 -23.91 -26.86 -28.35
C ILE A 1019 -23.69 -27.18 -29.83
N SER A 1020 -23.85 -28.44 -30.15
CA SER A 1020 -23.98 -28.99 -31.49
C SER A 1020 -25.17 -29.93 -31.43
N GLY A 1021 -26.33 -29.43 -31.88
CA GLY A 1021 -27.58 -30.17 -31.94
C GLY A 1021 -28.69 -29.48 -31.14
N GLU A 1022 -29.80 -29.19 -31.82
CA GLU A 1022 -31.07 -28.80 -31.21
C GLU A 1022 -31.38 -29.68 -29.99
N ALA A 1023 -31.59 -29.05 -28.84
CA ALA A 1023 -32.05 -29.75 -27.66
C ALA A 1023 -33.54 -30.08 -27.85
N GLU A 1024 -33.83 -31.22 -28.49
CA GLU A 1024 -35.06 -31.93 -28.17
C GLU A 1024 -35.05 -32.18 -26.66
N THR A 1025 -36.06 -31.66 -25.95
CA THR A 1025 -36.33 -32.01 -24.57
C THR A 1025 -36.35 -33.54 -24.47
N PRO A 1026 -35.42 -34.19 -23.74
CA PRO A 1026 -35.41 -35.64 -23.67
C PRO A 1026 -36.71 -36.08 -22.99
N ILE A 1027 -37.55 -36.80 -23.73
CA ILE A 1027 -38.75 -37.44 -23.18
C ILE A 1027 -38.26 -38.45 -22.14
N ARG A 1028 -38.47 -38.15 -20.86
CA ARG A 1028 -38.20 -39.08 -19.77
C ARG A 1028 -39.37 -40.05 -19.70
N VAL A 1029 -39.17 -41.27 -20.23
CA VAL A 1029 -40.13 -42.37 -20.11
C VAL A 1029 -39.74 -43.23 -18.91
N PHE A 1030 -40.56 -43.22 -17.86
CA PHE A 1030 -40.41 -44.13 -16.73
C PHE A 1030 -41.31 -45.34 -16.95
N THR A 1031 -40.73 -46.54 -16.96
CA THR A 1031 -41.44 -47.80 -17.25
C THR A 1031 -41.83 -48.58 -16.00
N SER A 1032 -41.44 -48.12 -14.81
CA SER A 1032 -41.75 -48.76 -13.52
C SER A 1032 -42.16 -47.73 -12.47
N PRO A 1033 -43.26 -47.99 -11.72
CA PRO A 1033 -43.61 -47.22 -10.52
C PRO A 1033 -42.69 -47.54 -9.33
N ASP A 1034 -42.01 -48.68 -9.34
CA ASP A 1034 -41.11 -49.13 -8.28
C ASP A 1034 -39.65 -48.78 -8.60
N SER A 1035 -39.24 -47.54 -8.30
CA SER A 1035 -37.83 -47.12 -8.36
C SER A 1035 -37.24 -47.02 -6.94
N PRO A 1036 -35.98 -47.45 -6.72
CA PRO A 1036 -35.32 -47.35 -5.41
C PRO A 1036 -35.25 -45.91 -4.87
N ILE A 1037 -35.26 -44.94 -5.79
CA ILE A 1037 -35.37 -43.51 -5.53
C ILE A 1037 -36.55 -43.02 -6.39
N PRO A 1038 -37.64 -42.49 -5.80
CA PRO A 1038 -38.76 -41.94 -6.57
C PRO A 1038 -38.30 -40.75 -7.41
N GLU A 1039 -38.64 -40.79 -8.70
CA GLU A 1039 -38.37 -39.69 -9.62
C GLU A 1039 -39.50 -38.67 -9.50
N LEU A 1040 -39.15 -37.42 -9.21
CA LEU A 1040 -40.08 -36.37 -8.78
C LEU A 1040 -40.16 -35.25 -9.81
N GLN A 1041 -41.37 -34.80 -10.10
CA GLN A 1041 -41.65 -33.59 -10.85
C GLN A 1041 -42.49 -32.63 -10.02
N LEU A 1042 -41.96 -31.43 -9.76
CA LEU A 1042 -42.64 -30.38 -9.02
C LEU A 1042 -43.26 -29.39 -10.00
N LEU A 1043 -44.58 -29.24 -9.95
CA LEU A 1043 -45.35 -28.30 -10.75
C LEU A 1043 -45.89 -27.19 -9.86
N SER A 1044 -45.72 -25.94 -10.27
CA SER A 1044 -46.14 -24.77 -9.51
C SER A 1044 -46.59 -23.65 -10.44
N ASN A 1045 -47.68 -22.97 -10.09
CA ASN A 1045 -48.11 -21.71 -10.69
C ASN A 1045 -48.09 -20.54 -9.69
N GLY A 1046 -47.37 -20.70 -8.57
CA GLY A 1046 -47.25 -19.69 -7.52
C GLY A 1046 -48.41 -19.64 -6.50
N ARG A 1047 -49.51 -20.38 -6.72
CA ARG A 1047 -50.61 -20.53 -5.74
C ARG A 1047 -51.01 -21.98 -5.48
N TYR A 1048 -50.66 -22.88 -6.38
CA TYR A 1048 -50.92 -24.31 -6.27
C TYR A 1048 -49.62 -25.06 -6.56
N HIS A 1049 -49.30 -26.03 -5.70
CA HIS A 1049 -48.08 -26.81 -5.77
C HIS A 1049 -48.45 -28.29 -5.83
N VAL A 1050 -47.95 -28.98 -6.86
CA VAL A 1050 -48.17 -30.42 -7.05
C VAL A 1050 -46.81 -31.10 -7.17
N MET A 1051 -46.63 -32.14 -6.39
CA MET A 1051 -45.54 -33.08 -6.53
C MET A 1051 -46.09 -34.30 -7.26
N VAL A 1052 -45.45 -34.69 -8.36
CA VAL A 1052 -45.80 -35.87 -9.12
C VAL A 1052 -44.61 -36.81 -9.10
N THR A 1053 -44.79 -37.99 -8.53
CA THR A 1053 -43.82 -39.08 -8.60
C THR A 1053 -44.01 -39.92 -9.87
N ASN A 1054 -43.02 -40.72 -10.26
CA ASN A 1054 -43.18 -41.77 -11.26
C ASN A 1054 -44.24 -42.83 -10.90
N ALA A 1055 -44.65 -42.92 -9.63
CA ALA A 1055 -45.77 -43.74 -9.16
C ALA A 1055 -47.13 -43.02 -9.22
N GLY A 1056 -47.17 -41.76 -9.65
CA GLY A 1056 -48.41 -40.96 -9.83
C GLY A 1056 -48.94 -40.28 -8.57
N GLY A 1057 -48.20 -40.34 -7.46
CA GLY A 1057 -48.53 -39.69 -6.17
C GLY A 1057 -47.77 -38.40 -5.90
#